data_AF-W9GMV5-F1
#
_entry.id   AF-W9GMV5-F1
#
_cell.length_a   1.000
_cell.length_b   1.000
_cell.length_c   1.000
_cell.angle_alpha   90.00
_cell.angle_beta   90.00
_cell.angle_gamma   90.00
#
_symmetry.space_group_name_H-M   'P 1'
#
loop_
_entity.id
_entity.type
_entity.pdbx_description
1 polymer ?
#
loop_
_entity_poly.entity_id
_entity_poly.type
_entity_poly.pdbx_seq_one_letter_code
_entity_poly.pdbx_strand_id
1 'polypeptide(L)'
;MRTPADHDPDAGLIRVRGAHLHNLQGLDVDIPRDCLVVVTGVSGSGKSSLAFGTIYAESQRRFLESVAPYARRLINQVESPRVDSVTGLPPAVALQQRRSGTSTRSSVGTVTTLSNTLRMLFSRAGTYPPGAERLDSDSFSPNTVAGACPTCHGLGHVHHPAEALMVPDPSLSIRERAIASWPGAWLGKNLRDILETLGHDVDRPWRDLPPAEREWILFTDEEPVVTVHPVREAGRIQRPYQGQYMSAARHVLRTLSESKSASARRRALQFVETVPCPSCHGRRLRPEALAVTVAGLPVDAWWSMPLSSVRDLVRQVRGEAEEGDVAAALAPDLEARLDVLMELGLGYLSLDRQTPTLSSGELQRLRLATQLRSGLFGVVYVLDEPSAGLHPADREPLLTVLNRLVAEGNSVLAVEHSVDVMRRADWLVDVGPHAGDLGGRLLHSGPIAGLAEASESVTAPYVLGTAPAPEAREPRVPRGELTLHDIDRHNVLGTDVTFPLGVLTAVTGVSGSGKSTVLEVLGQVLGAHLDPGARTEPEAEGNVEDEEVSGIRSRLPRTSGSEHVRRAVVVDQRPIGRTPRSNLATYTGLFDGVRKLFAETDEAKRRGYGVGRFSFNVKGGRCETCQGEGFVSVELLFLPGTYRVCPTCHGARYNPETLEVRWHGLTIADVLALSVDEAAGVFADERGVARSLRTLVEVGLGYLGLGQPATELSGGEAQRIKLATELQRTQRKGTVYLLDEPTTGLHPADVEVLMRQLQGLVDGGSTVVVVEHDMTVVAQCDRVIDLGPGAGEAGGRVVAAGTPWEVAQSADSRTAAYLAEALAAALP
;
A
#
# COMPACT_ATOMS: atom_id res chain seq x y z
N MET A 1 -37.72 -10.47 20.52
CA MET A 1 -38.36 -10.64 19.19
C MET A 1 -39.52 -9.67 19.09
N ARG A 2 -39.35 -8.61 18.29
CA ARG A 2 -40.44 -7.71 17.87
C ARG A 2 -40.65 -7.94 16.37
N THR A 3 -41.90 -8.08 15.96
CA THR A 3 -42.31 -8.35 14.57
C THR A 3 -42.06 -7.15 13.65
N PRO A 4 -41.80 -7.36 12.34
CA PRO A 4 -41.40 -6.29 11.39
C PRO A 4 -42.48 -5.27 10.99
N ALA A 5 -43.63 -5.24 11.67
CA ALA A 5 -44.86 -4.63 11.14
C ALA A 5 -45.19 -3.22 11.66
N ASP A 6 -44.33 -2.60 12.49
CA ASP A 6 -44.62 -1.31 13.15
C ASP A 6 -43.63 -0.17 12.80
N HIS A 7 -42.89 -0.28 11.68
CA HIS A 7 -42.08 0.83 11.18
C HIS A 7 -42.87 1.72 10.23
N ASP A 8 -42.91 3.02 10.57
CA ASP A 8 -43.22 4.10 9.64
C ASP A 8 -42.39 3.91 8.35
N PRO A 9 -43.00 3.74 7.17
CA PRO A 9 -42.29 3.51 5.90
C PRO A 9 -41.35 4.67 5.52
N ASP A 10 -41.49 5.85 6.13
CA ASP A 10 -40.56 6.98 5.98
C ASP A 10 -39.37 6.94 6.95
N ALA A 11 -39.44 6.18 8.04
CA ALA A 11 -38.47 6.26 9.14
C ALA A 11 -37.23 5.36 8.96
N GLY A 12 -37.07 4.64 7.84
CA GLY A 12 -36.03 3.60 7.69
C GLY A 12 -34.98 3.81 6.61
N LEU A 13 -35.06 4.86 5.79
CA LEU A 13 -34.25 5.01 4.57
C LEU A 13 -33.27 6.19 4.65
N ILE A 14 -32.05 5.98 4.16
CA ILE A 14 -31.14 7.06 3.75
C ILE A 14 -31.53 7.43 2.32
N ARG A 15 -32.01 8.66 2.13
CA ARG A 15 -32.41 9.17 0.81
C ARG A 15 -31.40 10.19 0.34
N VAL A 16 -30.69 9.87 -0.73
CA VAL A 16 -29.76 10.77 -1.43
C VAL A 16 -30.50 11.34 -2.64
N ARG A 17 -30.47 12.66 -2.82
CA ARG A 17 -31.06 13.33 -3.97
C ARG A 17 -30.08 14.26 -4.66
N GLY A 18 -30.01 14.16 -5.98
CA GLY A 18 -29.20 15.01 -6.85
C GLY A 18 -27.70 14.90 -6.57
N ALA A 19 -27.15 13.71 -6.36
CA ALA A 19 -25.71 13.55 -6.17
C ALA A 19 -24.94 13.76 -7.49
N HIS A 20 -23.99 14.69 -7.50
CA HIS A 20 -23.26 15.11 -8.70
C HIS A 20 -21.75 15.34 -8.44
N LEU A 21 -21.20 14.60 -7.48
CA LEU A 21 -19.76 14.59 -7.23
C LEU A 21 -19.03 13.72 -8.28
N HIS A 22 -17.92 14.23 -8.81
CA HIS A 22 -17.14 13.60 -9.89
C HIS A 22 -18.03 13.30 -11.10
N ASN A 23 -18.20 12.02 -11.44
CA ASN A 23 -18.98 11.56 -12.59
C ASN A 23 -20.45 11.20 -12.26
N LEU A 24 -20.91 11.39 -11.02
CA LEU A 24 -22.32 11.13 -10.67
C LEU A 24 -23.25 12.08 -11.45
N GLN A 25 -24.30 11.53 -12.08
CA GLN A 25 -25.17 12.26 -13.01
C GLN A 25 -26.46 12.75 -12.34
N GLY A 26 -26.36 13.48 -11.22
CA GLY A 26 -27.54 13.94 -10.46
C GLY A 26 -28.31 12.77 -9.86
N LEU A 27 -27.60 11.78 -9.34
CA LEU A 27 -28.12 10.48 -8.91
C LEU A 27 -29.03 10.62 -7.67
N ASP A 28 -30.22 10.02 -7.77
CA ASP A 28 -31.16 9.83 -6.67
C ASP A 28 -31.13 8.36 -6.24
N VAL A 29 -30.99 8.07 -4.94
CA VAL A 29 -31.04 6.69 -4.42
C VAL A 29 -31.64 6.63 -3.03
N ASP A 30 -32.41 5.57 -2.79
CA ASP A 30 -32.95 5.19 -1.49
C ASP A 30 -32.24 3.93 -1.00
N ILE A 31 -31.71 4.00 0.23
CA ILE A 31 -30.92 2.94 0.84
C ILE A 31 -31.51 2.60 2.21
N PRO A 32 -31.89 1.34 2.48
CA PRO A 32 -32.37 0.95 3.80
C PRO A 32 -31.29 1.01 4.88
N ARG A 33 -31.71 1.38 6.08
CA ARG A 33 -30.91 1.26 7.30
C ARG A 33 -31.04 -0.13 7.90
N ASP A 34 -30.20 -0.42 8.88
CA ASP A 34 -30.26 -1.61 9.74
C ASP A 34 -30.16 -2.94 8.96
N CYS A 35 -29.43 -2.92 7.85
CA CYS A 35 -29.13 -4.09 7.01
C CYS A 35 -27.78 -3.95 6.30
N LEU A 36 -27.36 -5.03 5.62
CA LEU A 36 -26.17 -5.05 4.76
C LEU A 36 -26.54 -4.58 3.35
N VAL A 37 -26.09 -3.38 3.01
CA VAL A 37 -26.21 -2.78 1.67
C VAL A 37 -24.88 -2.89 0.95
N VAL A 38 -24.90 -3.44 -0.26
CA VAL A 38 -23.72 -3.49 -1.14
C VAL A 38 -23.87 -2.50 -2.30
N VAL A 39 -22.86 -1.66 -2.50
CA VAL A 39 -22.73 -0.77 -3.67
C VAL A 39 -21.77 -1.40 -4.68
N THR A 40 -22.24 -1.60 -5.90
CA THR A 40 -21.51 -2.32 -6.95
C THR A 40 -21.58 -1.61 -8.32
N GLY A 41 -20.91 -2.17 -9.31
CA GLY A 41 -20.64 -1.58 -10.63
C GLY A 41 -19.15 -1.63 -11.02
N VAL A 42 -18.84 -1.39 -12.30
CA VAL A 42 -17.48 -1.47 -12.84
C VAL A 42 -16.49 -0.45 -12.23
N SER A 43 -15.18 -0.67 -12.36
CA SER A 43 -14.16 0.30 -11.91
C SER A 43 -14.43 1.68 -12.50
N GLY A 44 -14.41 2.75 -11.69
CA GLY A 44 -14.70 4.10 -12.15
C GLY A 44 -16.18 4.44 -12.39
N SER A 45 -17.13 3.55 -12.08
CA SER A 45 -18.57 3.80 -12.33
C SER A 45 -19.22 4.83 -11.40
N GLY A 46 -18.59 5.19 -10.27
CA GLY A 46 -19.12 6.18 -9.31
C GLY A 46 -19.46 5.62 -7.92
N LYS A 47 -19.22 4.33 -7.65
CA LYS A 47 -19.48 3.68 -6.34
C LYS A 47 -18.87 4.44 -5.15
N SER A 48 -17.57 4.70 -5.20
CA SER A 48 -16.84 5.38 -4.12
C SER A 48 -17.22 6.87 -4.03
N SER A 49 -17.56 7.50 -5.16
CA SER A 49 -18.12 8.85 -5.19
C SER A 49 -19.44 8.91 -4.41
N LEU A 50 -20.31 7.91 -4.57
CA LEU A 50 -21.57 7.81 -3.82
C LEU A 50 -21.34 7.46 -2.34
N ALA A 51 -20.66 6.35 -2.04
CA ALA A 51 -20.52 5.85 -0.67
C ALA A 51 -19.63 6.74 0.20
N PHE A 52 -18.45 7.11 -0.29
CA PHE A 52 -17.48 7.90 0.48
C PHE A 52 -17.59 9.39 0.21
N GLY A 53 -17.61 9.78 -1.07
CA GLY A 53 -17.62 11.18 -1.47
C GLY A 53 -18.93 11.92 -1.19
N THR A 54 -20.05 11.20 -1.16
CA THR A 54 -21.37 11.77 -0.86
C THR A 54 -21.85 11.36 0.52
N ILE A 55 -22.14 10.08 0.77
CA ILE A 55 -22.82 9.63 2.00
C ILE A 55 -21.93 9.83 3.24
N TYR A 56 -20.72 9.26 3.25
CA TYR A 56 -19.81 9.40 4.39
C TYR A 56 -19.37 10.86 4.61
N ALA A 57 -18.96 11.55 3.54
CA ALA A 57 -18.51 12.93 3.62
C ALA A 57 -19.61 13.87 4.16
N GLU A 58 -20.86 13.70 3.72
CA GLU A 58 -21.98 14.50 4.21
C GLU A 58 -22.32 14.20 5.67
N SER A 59 -22.23 12.93 6.08
CA SER A 59 -22.40 12.54 7.49
C SER A 59 -21.32 13.18 8.37
N GLN A 60 -20.05 13.09 7.96
CA GLN A 60 -18.92 13.65 8.68
C GLN A 60 -19.00 15.17 8.77
N ARG A 61 -19.38 15.85 7.68
CA ARG A 61 -19.59 17.30 7.64
C ARG A 61 -20.65 17.74 8.66
N ARG A 62 -21.84 17.13 8.62
CA ARG A 62 -22.94 17.43 9.55
C ARG A 62 -22.57 17.19 11.01
N PHE A 63 -21.87 16.09 11.28
CA PHE A 63 -21.43 15.73 12.62
C PHE A 63 -20.42 16.75 13.16
N LEU A 64 -19.36 17.07 12.40
CA LEU A 64 -18.32 17.99 12.86
C LEU A 64 -18.82 19.44 12.98
N GLU A 65 -19.70 19.90 12.09
CA GLU A 65 -20.36 21.21 12.19
C GLU A 65 -21.20 21.38 13.47
N SER A 66 -21.70 20.26 14.00
CA SER A 66 -22.52 20.18 15.20
C SER A 66 -21.69 20.05 16.48
N VAL A 67 -20.59 19.29 16.44
CA VAL A 67 -19.79 18.95 17.64
C VAL A 67 -18.75 20.01 17.99
N ALA A 68 -18.11 20.65 17.00
CA ALA A 68 -16.99 21.57 17.25
C ALA A 68 -17.15 22.91 16.50
N PRO A 69 -17.60 23.99 17.17
CA PRO A 69 -17.74 25.31 16.54
C PRO A 69 -16.45 25.85 15.91
N TYR A 70 -15.27 25.53 16.47
CA TYR A 70 -13.98 25.92 15.89
C TYR A 70 -13.63 25.12 14.62
N ALA A 71 -14.11 23.86 14.53
CA ALA A 71 -13.86 23.00 13.37
C ALA A 71 -14.56 23.53 12.12
N ARG A 72 -15.61 24.36 12.25
CA ARG A 72 -16.30 25.00 11.12
C ARG A 72 -15.36 25.75 10.17
N ARG A 73 -14.35 26.46 10.72
CA ARG A 73 -13.36 27.18 9.89
C ARG A 73 -12.38 26.24 9.16
N LEU A 74 -12.12 25.06 9.73
CA LEU A 74 -11.23 24.04 9.15
C LEU A 74 -11.98 23.16 8.13
N ILE A 75 -13.25 22.84 8.38
CA ILE A 75 -14.12 22.05 7.50
C ILE A 75 -14.42 22.83 6.21
N ASN A 76 -14.61 24.15 6.27
CA ASN A 76 -14.79 24.98 5.07
C ASN A 76 -13.57 24.99 4.12
N GLN A 77 -12.43 24.43 4.54
CA GLN A 77 -11.26 24.23 3.68
C GLN A 77 -11.30 22.88 2.94
N VAL A 78 -12.14 21.94 3.39
CA VAL A 78 -12.41 20.66 2.74
C VAL A 78 -13.51 20.86 1.70
N GLU A 79 -13.40 20.20 0.54
CA GLU A 79 -14.41 20.32 -0.52
C GLU A 79 -15.77 19.78 -0.04
N SER A 80 -16.83 20.58 -0.18
CA SER A 80 -18.19 20.17 0.22
C SER A 80 -18.70 19.06 -0.70
N PRO A 81 -19.43 18.06 -0.17
CA PRO A 81 -20.13 17.09 -0.99
C PRO A 81 -21.06 17.79 -1.98
N ARG A 82 -21.01 17.37 -3.25
CA ARG A 82 -21.85 17.91 -4.33
C ARG A 82 -23.15 17.11 -4.43
N VAL A 83 -24.13 17.48 -3.61
CA VAL A 83 -25.43 16.81 -3.48
C VAL A 83 -26.51 17.80 -3.06
N ASP A 84 -27.72 17.64 -3.59
CA ASP A 84 -28.83 18.58 -3.31
C ASP A 84 -29.42 18.36 -1.92
N SER A 85 -29.72 17.11 -1.57
CA SER A 85 -30.15 16.77 -0.21
C SER A 85 -29.82 15.33 0.17
N VAL A 86 -29.56 15.11 1.45
CA VAL A 86 -29.51 13.77 2.04
C VAL A 86 -30.36 13.75 3.30
N THR A 87 -31.33 12.83 3.39
CA THR A 87 -32.23 12.69 4.55
C THR A 87 -32.12 11.29 5.14
N GLY A 88 -32.45 11.14 6.43
CA GLY A 88 -32.36 9.86 7.15
C GLY A 88 -30.92 9.37 7.42
N LEU A 89 -29.90 10.20 7.19
CA LEU A 89 -28.48 9.86 7.34
C LEU A 89 -28.00 9.89 8.81
N PRO A 90 -27.62 8.74 9.41
CA PRO A 90 -26.99 8.68 10.71
C PRO A 90 -25.53 9.14 10.69
N PRO A 91 -24.87 9.29 11.86
CA PRO A 91 -23.42 9.39 11.95
C PRO A 91 -22.74 8.19 11.27
N ALA A 92 -21.68 8.44 10.50
CA ALA A 92 -21.01 7.41 9.72
C ALA A 92 -19.55 7.20 10.16
N VAL A 93 -19.11 5.95 10.09
CA VAL A 93 -17.74 5.52 10.36
C VAL A 93 -17.19 4.86 9.10
N ALA A 94 -16.13 5.43 8.52
CA ALA A 94 -15.50 4.88 7.32
C ALA A 94 -14.35 3.93 7.65
N LEU A 95 -14.33 2.80 6.96
CA LEU A 95 -13.21 1.85 6.92
C LEU A 95 -12.69 1.75 5.49
N GLN A 96 -11.82 2.70 5.10
CA GLN A 96 -11.21 2.75 3.77
C GLN A 96 -9.94 1.88 3.69
N GLN A 97 -9.66 1.34 2.50
CA GLN A 97 -8.41 0.61 2.21
C GLN A 97 -7.19 1.55 2.14
N ARG A 98 -7.41 2.84 1.83
CA ARG A 98 -6.31 3.79 1.62
C ARG A 98 -5.38 3.85 2.83
N ARG A 99 -4.09 3.63 2.57
CA ARG A 99 -2.98 3.80 3.53
C ARG A 99 -2.82 5.29 3.86
N SER A 100 -3.66 5.82 4.74
CA SER A 100 -3.32 7.03 5.49
C SER A 100 -2.05 6.71 6.28
N GLY A 101 -1.01 7.54 6.12
CA GLY A 101 0.39 7.28 6.51
C GLY A 101 0.55 6.30 7.68
N THR A 102 0.88 5.06 7.35
CA THR A 102 1.12 4.02 8.35
C THR A 102 2.46 4.30 9.02
N SER A 103 2.45 4.69 10.29
CA SER A 103 3.68 4.89 11.04
C SER A 103 4.26 3.55 11.50
N THR A 104 5.59 3.42 11.47
CA THR A 104 6.39 2.33 12.09
C THR A 104 6.25 2.27 13.61
N ARG A 105 5.52 3.19 14.24
CA ARG A 105 5.19 3.15 15.68
C ARG A 105 3.85 2.47 15.96
N SER A 106 3.03 2.25 14.93
CA SER A 106 1.75 1.56 15.03
C SER A 106 1.93 0.06 14.79
N SER A 107 1.28 -0.74 15.63
CA SER A 107 1.29 -2.20 15.61
C SER A 107 -0.12 -2.78 15.68
N VAL A 108 -0.25 -4.08 15.41
CA VAL A 108 -1.48 -4.86 15.61
C VAL A 108 -2.09 -4.61 16.98
N GLY A 109 -1.30 -4.63 18.05
CA GLY A 109 -1.77 -4.40 19.42
C GLY A 109 -2.31 -3.00 19.65
N THR A 110 -1.76 -1.98 18.99
CA THR A 110 -2.27 -0.60 19.09
C THR A 110 -3.53 -0.38 18.25
N VAL A 111 -3.61 -0.96 17.04
CA VAL A 111 -4.79 -0.83 16.15
C VAL A 111 -6.01 -1.54 16.75
N THR A 112 -5.79 -2.66 17.42
CA THR A 112 -6.84 -3.45 18.08
C THR A 112 -7.15 -2.96 19.50
N THR A 113 -6.40 -1.98 20.01
CA THR A 113 -6.43 -1.50 21.41
C THR A 113 -6.12 -2.57 22.47
N LEU A 114 -5.78 -3.80 22.08
CA LEU A 114 -5.40 -4.90 22.98
C LEU A 114 -4.18 -4.54 23.83
N SER A 115 -3.25 -3.76 23.27
CA SER A 115 -2.06 -3.32 24.02
C SER A 115 -2.42 -2.43 25.21
N ASN A 116 -3.54 -1.70 25.19
CA ASN A 116 -3.94 -0.87 26.34
C ASN A 116 -4.34 -1.75 27.52
N THR A 117 -5.24 -2.70 27.28
CA THR A 117 -5.75 -3.61 28.32
C THR A 117 -4.65 -4.54 28.82
N LEU A 118 -3.76 -5.01 27.93
CA LEU A 118 -2.61 -5.81 28.33
C LEU A 118 -1.64 -5.04 29.24
N ARG A 119 -1.36 -3.76 28.93
CA ARG A 119 -0.52 -2.90 29.79
C ARG A 119 -1.14 -2.68 31.18
N MET A 120 -2.47 -2.56 31.25
CA MET A 120 -3.18 -2.48 32.52
C MET A 120 -3.08 -3.78 33.31
N LEU A 121 -3.18 -4.94 32.64
CA LEU A 121 -3.01 -6.25 33.25
C LEU A 121 -1.62 -6.39 33.90
N PHE A 122 -0.55 -6.06 33.17
CA PHE A 122 0.82 -6.10 33.71
C PHE A 122 1.04 -5.12 34.86
N SER A 123 0.50 -3.89 34.75
CA SER A 123 0.63 -2.89 35.80
C SER A 123 -0.04 -3.35 37.11
N ARG A 124 -1.24 -3.92 37.03
CA ARG A 124 -2.10 -4.17 38.21
C ARG A 124 -2.08 -5.60 38.72
N ALA A 125 -2.08 -6.60 37.83
CA ALA A 125 -2.09 -8.02 38.16
C ALA A 125 -0.73 -8.72 37.95
N GLY A 126 0.27 -8.01 37.43
CA GLY A 126 1.61 -8.55 37.25
C GLY A 126 2.29 -8.90 38.58
N THR A 127 3.13 -9.94 38.53
CA THR A 127 4.05 -10.33 39.59
C THR A 127 5.33 -9.50 39.46
N TYR A 128 5.66 -8.74 40.52
CA TYR A 128 6.81 -7.86 40.58
C TYR A 128 7.97 -8.52 41.36
N PRO A 129 9.23 -8.24 40.99
CA PRO A 129 10.37 -8.64 41.81
C PRO A 129 10.26 -8.08 43.24
N PRO A 130 10.74 -8.81 44.27
CA PRO A 130 10.72 -8.32 45.65
C PRO A 130 11.40 -6.96 45.79
N GLY A 131 10.70 -5.99 46.37
CA GLY A 131 11.21 -4.63 46.58
C GLY A 131 11.15 -3.70 45.35
N ALA A 132 10.63 -4.16 44.21
CA ALA A 132 10.42 -3.30 43.05
C ALA A 132 9.26 -2.32 43.27
N GLU A 133 9.40 -1.10 42.75
CA GLU A 133 8.32 -0.11 42.71
C GLU A 133 7.22 -0.56 41.74
N ARG A 134 5.96 -0.23 42.07
CA ARG A 134 4.84 -0.47 41.16
C ARG A 134 4.95 0.45 39.95
N LEU A 135 4.74 -0.12 38.77
CA LEU A 135 4.81 0.61 37.51
C LEU A 135 3.40 0.89 36.97
N ASP A 136 3.18 2.11 36.48
CA ASP A 136 1.98 2.46 35.74
C ASP A 136 1.93 1.78 34.36
N SER A 137 0.74 1.73 33.74
CA SER A 137 0.53 1.09 32.44
C SER A 137 1.42 1.67 31.33
N ASP A 138 1.81 2.93 31.44
CA ASP A 138 2.68 3.58 30.45
C ASP A 138 4.11 3.06 30.48
N SER A 139 4.60 2.51 31.60
CA SER A 139 5.91 1.86 31.68
C SER A 139 5.98 0.58 30.84
N PHE A 140 4.83 0.02 30.47
CA PHE A 140 4.74 -1.17 29.61
C PHE A 140 4.48 -0.81 28.14
N SER A 141 4.84 0.39 27.70
CA SER A 141 4.67 0.82 26.30
C SER A 141 6.00 1.22 25.66
N PRO A 142 6.33 0.72 24.46
CA PRO A 142 7.52 1.17 23.73
C PRO A 142 7.29 2.55 23.07
N ASN A 143 6.08 3.09 23.17
CA ASN A 143 5.70 4.38 22.58
C ASN A 143 5.63 5.52 23.60
N THR A 144 5.96 5.27 24.87
CA THR A 144 6.02 6.29 25.92
C THR A 144 7.47 6.46 26.40
N VAL A 145 7.81 7.65 26.89
CA VAL A 145 9.14 7.90 27.48
C VAL A 145 9.37 7.05 28.75
N ALA A 146 8.30 6.76 29.48
CA ALA A 146 8.32 5.96 30.70
C ALA A 146 8.72 4.49 30.42
N GLY A 147 8.16 3.88 29.37
CA GLY A 147 8.40 2.47 29.07
C GLY A 147 9.48 2.18 28.03
N ALA A 148 9.71 3.09 27.08
CA ALA A 148 10.65 2.86 26.00
C ALA A 148 12.10 2.73 26.48
N CYS A 149 12.83 1.80 25.87
CA CYS A 149 14.28 1.72 26.01
C CYS A 149 14.91 3.07 25.58
N PRO A 150 15.74 3.71 26.42
CA PRO A 150 16.28 5.04 26.14
C PRO A 150 17.27 5.06 24.97
N THR A 151 17.88 3.92 24.64
CA THR A 151 18.88 3.83 23.55
C THR A 151 18.24 3.76 22.17
N CYS A 152 17.20 2.95 21.99
CA CYS A 152 16.50 2.82 20.70
C CYS A 152 15.17 3.57 20.65
N HIS A 153 14.81 4.29 21.71
CA HIS A 153 13.54 5.02 21.84
C HIS A 153 12.29 4.16 21.55
N GLY A 154 12.37 2.86 21.89
CA GLY A 154 11.29 1.89 21.71
C GLY A 154 11.21 1.22 20.33
N LEU A 155 12.18 1.48 19.44
CA LEU A 155 12.25 0.85 18.12
C LEU A 155 12.75 -0.60 18.18
N GLY A 156 13.59 -0.93 19.17
CA GLY A 156 14.16 -2.27 19.36
C GLY A 156 15.44 -2.51 18.55
N HIS A 157 15.66 -1.75 17.49
CA HIS A 157 16.90 -1.76 16.70
C HIS A 157 17.57 -0.38 16.74
N VAL A 158 18.84 -0.35 16.36
CA VAL A 158 19.60 0.88 16.12
C VAL A 158 20.28 0.79 14.76
N HIS A 159 20.46 1.92 14.10
CA HIS A 159 21.25 2.00 12.88
C HIS A 159 22.72 2.15 13.25
N HIS A 160 23.53 1.16 12.89
CA HIS A 160 24.96 1.13 13.11
C HIS A 160 25.70 1.42 11.79
N PRO A 161 26.39 2.56 11.64
CA PRO A 161 27.19 2.82 10.45
C PRO A 161 28.33 1.81 10.32
N ALA A 162 28.45 1.15 9.17
CA ALA A 162 29.50 0.13 8.93
C ALA A 162 30.52 0.64 7.91
N GLU A 163 31.82 0.43 8.16
CA GLU A 163 32.89 0.86 7.24
C GLU A 163 32.70 0.30 5.83
N ALA A 164 32.39 -1.00 5.69
CA ALA A 164 32.19 -1.65 4.40
C ALA A 164 31.02 -1.06 3.59
N LEU A 165 30.02 -0.48 4.25
CA LEU A 165 28.90 0.19 3.58
C LEU A 165 29.24 1.65 3.26
N MET A 166 29.84 2.37 4.20
CA MET A 166 30.26 3.76 4.01
C MET A 166 31.38 3.90 2.96
N VAL A 167 32.22 2.88 2.81
CA VAL A 167 33.34 2.80 1.88
C VAL A 167 33.25 1.49 1.08
N PRO A 168 32.36 1.42 0.08
CA PRO A 168 32.08 0.19 -0.65
C PRO A 168 33.21 -0.24 -1.59
N ASP A 169 34.05 0.71 -2.02
CA ASP A 169 35.25 0.42 -2.82
C ASP A 169 36.48 1.01 -2.10
N PRO A 170 37.19 0.19 -1.30
CA PRO A 170 38.35 0.65 -0.55
C PRO A 170 39.60 0.78 -1.43
N SER A 171 39.52 0.52 -2.74
CA SER A 171 40.61 0.75 -3.68
C SER A 171 40.76 2.20 -4.12
N LEU A 172 39.72 3.01 -3.92
CA LEU A 172 39.70 4.43 -4.26
C LEU A 172 40.31 5.27 -3.13
N SER A 173 40.82 6.45 -3.48
CA SER A 173 41.22 7.49 -2.51
C SER A 173 40.05 8.34 -2.02
N ILE A 174 40.26 9.14 -0.96
CA ILE A 174 39.25 10.08 -0.46
C ILE A 174 38.91 11.12 -1.55
N ARG A 175 39.90 11.55 -2.35
CA ARG A 175 39.70 12.48 -3.47
C ARG A 175 38.83 11.90 -4.57
N GLU A 176 38.98 10.61 -4.85
CA GLU A 176 38.16 9.83 -5.80
C GLU A 176 36.79 9.43 -5.25
N ARG A 177 36.44 9.90 -4.04
CA ARG A 177 35.17 9.64 -3.35
C ARG A 177 35.02 8.20 -2.82
N ALA A 178 36.08 7.64 -2.24
CA ALA A 178 36.00 6.37 -1.50
C ALA A 178 34.88 6.38 -0.43
N ILE A 179 34.74 7.48 0.31
CA ILE A 179 33.68 7.65 1.32
C ILE A 179 32.35 8.00 0.63
N ALA A 180 31.61 6.97 0.23
CA ALA A 180 30.34 7.10 -0.49
C ALA A 180 29.22 7.72 0.36
N SER A 181 29.31 7.58 1.69
CA SER A 181 28.34 8.10 2.66
C SER A 181 28.37 9.61 2.83
N TRP A 182 29.43 10.28 2.38
CA TRP A 182 29.53 11.73 2.45
C TRP A 182 28.54 12.45 1.52
N PRO A 183 28.17 13.69 1.87
CA PRO A 183 27.23 14.48 1.09
C PRO A 183 27.83 14.89 -0.26
N GLY A 184 26.99 15.02 -1.27
CA GLY A 184 27.41 15.49 -2.59
C GLY A 184 27.76 16.98 -2.64
N ALA A 185 28.13 17.44 -3.84
CA ALA A 185 28.36 18.85 -4.15
C ALA A 185 29.42 19.52 -3.23
N TRP A 186 29.11 20.71 -2.71
CA TRP A 186 30.07 21.53 -1.96
C TRP A 186 30.45 20.92 -0.62
N LEU A 187 29.51 20.28 0.09
CA LEU A 187 29.73 19.80 1.46
C LEU A 187 30.71 18.62 1.52
N GLY A 188 30.64 17.67 0.59
CA GLY A 188 31.64 16.59 0.51
C GLY A 188 33.03 17.12 0.11
N LYS A 189 33.08 18.11 -0.78
CA LYS A 189 34.34 18.81 -1.09
C LYS A 189 34.93 19.47 0.16
N ASN A 190 34.08 20.15 0.93
CA ASN A 190 34.49 20.83 2.16
C ASN A 190 35.10 19.88 3.20
N LEU A 191 34.46 18.73 3.46
CA LEU A 191 34.99 17.74 4.40
C LEU A 191 36.35 17.17 3.97
N ARG A 192 36.54 16.93 2.66
CA ARG A 192 37.86 16.55 2.12
C ARG A 192 38.91 17.65 2.30
N ASP A 193 38.57 18.90 1.97
CA ASP A 193 39.51 20.03 2.10
C ASP A 193 39.90 20.26 3.59
N ILE A 194 39.00 19.95 4.54
CA ILE A 194 39.28 19.94 5.98
C ILE A 194 40.26 18.83 6.36
N LEU A 195 40.07 17.60 5.88
CA LEU A 195 41.00 16.49 6.12
C LEU A 195 42.41 16.80 5.61
N GLU A 196 42.51 17.38 4.41
CA GLU A 196 43.78 17.81 3.81
C GLU A 196 44.47 18.88 4.70
N THR A 197 43.70 19.80 5.28
CA THR A 197 44.21 20.82 6.22
C THR A 197 44.66 20.22 7.55
N LEU A 198 44.01 19.15 8.01
CA LEU A 198 44.35 18.40 9.21
C LEU A 198 45.55 17.44 9.01
N GLY A 199 46.06 17.31 7.78
CA GLY A 199 47.25 16.52 7.46
C GLY A 199 46.96 15.07 7.06
N HIS A 200 45.71 14.73 6.76
CA HIS A 200 45.34 13.41 6.25
C HIS A 200 45.69 13.25 4.76
N ASP A 201 46.19 12.07 4.38
CA ASP A 201 46.55 11.76 2.99
C ASP A 201 45.30 11.39 2.17
N VAL A 202 44.69 12.39 1.53
CA VAL A 202 43.43 12.23 0.78
C VAL A 202 43.60 11.57 -0.60
N ASP A 203 44.83 11.37 -1.06
CA ASP A 203 45.17 10.84 -2.38
C ASP A 203 45.59 9.35 -2.33
N ARG A 204 45.87 8.82 -1.13
CA ARG A 204 46.14 7.39 -0.92
C ARG A 204 44.85 6.56 -1.05
N PRO A 205 44.91 5.35 -1.64
CA PRO A 205 43.80 4.40 -1.58
C PRO A 205 43.35 4.13 -0.14
N TRP A 206 42.04 4.06 0.09
CA TRP A 206 41.46 3.94 1.43
C TRP A 206 42.03 2.75 2.22
N ARG A 207 42.12 1.58 1.59
CA ARG A 207 42.67 0.35 2.21
C ARG A 207 44.11 0.50 2.72
N ASP A 208 44.87 1.44 2.16
CA ASP A 208 46.27 1.67 2.49
C ASP A 208 46.46 2.76 3.57
N LEU A 209 45.36 3.38 4.04
CA LEU A 209 45.38 4.30 5.18
C LEU A 209 45.53 3.53 6.52
N PRO A 210 46.28 4.08 7.50
CA PRO A 210 46.36 3.52 8.84
C PRO A 210 44.97 3.26 9.46
N PRO A 211 44.75 2.13 10.14
CA PRO A 211 43.46 1.82 10.75
C PRO A 211 42.92 2.91 11.68
N ALA A 212 43.78 3.51 12.51
CA ALA A 212 43.39 4.59 13.42
C ALA A 212 42.94 5.87 12.67
N GLU A 213 43.52 6.14 11.50
CA GLU A 213 43.14 7.27 10.66
C GLU A 213 41.77 7.03 10.02
N ARG A 214 41.54 5.81 9.51
CA ARG A 214 40.23 5.39 8.99
C ARG A 214 39.14 5.45 10.05
N GLU A 215 39.44 4.95 11.25
CA GLU A 215 38.53 4.96 12.40
C GLU A 215 38.16 6.39 12.81
N TRP A 216 39.14 7.30 12.91
CA TRP A 216 38.89 8.70 13.24
C TRP A 216 38.03 9.38 12.16
N ILE A 217 38.37 9.21 10.88
CA ILE A 217 37.62 9.81 9.76
C ILE A 217 36.16 9.32 9.72
N LEU A 218 35.92 8.04 10.00
CA LEU A 218 34.58 7.47 9.90
C LEU A 218 33.74 7.68 11.16
N PHE A 219 34.32 7.57 12.36
CA PHE A 219 33.55 7.35 13.59
C PHE A 219 33.81 8.37 14.71
N THR A 220 34.77 9.28 14.57
CA THR A 220 35.08 10.24 15.65
C THR A 220 33.88 11.08 16.04
N ASP A 221 33.80 11.41 17.33
CA ASP A 221 32.87 12.39 17.88
C ASP A 221 33.43 13.83 17.89
N GLU A 222 34.71 13.99 17.53
CA GLU A 222 35.39 15.28 17.44
C GLU A 222 34.90 16.12 16.25
N GLU A 223 34.76 17.44 16.46
CA GLU A 223 34.34 18.39 15.41
C GLU A 223 35.34 19.57 15.30
N PRO A 224 36.61 19.32 14.95
CA PRO A 224 37.60 20.38 14.82
C PRO A 224 37.16 21.43 13.80
N VAL A 225 37.35 22.69 14.16
CA VAL A 225 37.15 23.83 13.26
C VAL A 225 38.51 24.27 12.74
N VAL A 226 38.69 24.23 11.43
CA VAL A 226 39.95 24.61 10.76
C VAL A 226 39.72 25.70 9.72
N THR A 227 40.76 26.50 9.49
CA THR A 227 40.75 27.50 8.41
C THR A 227 41.12 26.80 7.10
N VAL A 228 40.15 26.62 6.21
CA VAL A 228 40.38 26.00 4.91
C VAL A 228 40.76 27.06 3.89
N HIS A 229 41.84 26.82 3.15
CA HIS A 229 42.32 27.66 2.06
C HIS A 229 42.04 26.99 0.70
N PRO A 230 40.87 27.24 0.07
CA PRO A 230 40.47 26.49 -1.12
C PRO A 230 41.30 26.87 -2.35
N VAL A 231 42.01 25.91 -2.92
CA VAL A 231 42.66 26.06 -4.23
C VAL A 231 41.58 26.01 -5.32
N ARG A 232 41.43 27.10 -6.07
CA ARG A 232 40.46 27.24 -7.18
C ARG A 232 41.17 27.71 -8.45
N GLU A 233 40.58 27.42 -9.61
CA GLU A 233 41.06 27.89 -10.92
C GLU A 233 41.31 29.41 -10.97
N ALA A 234 42.25 29.82 -11.82
CA ALA A 234 42.62 31.22 -12.02
C ALA A 234 41.38 32.06 -12.36
N GLY A 235 41.05 33.03 -11.51
CA GLY A 235 39.90 33.94 -11.66
C GLY A 235 38.76 33.76 -10.65
N ARG A 236 38.78 32.74 -9.78
CA ARG A 236 37.81 32.61 -8.67
C ARG A 236 38.36 33.19 -7.37
N ILE A 237 37.51 33.91 -6.63
CA ILE A 237 37.85 34.48 -5.31
C ILE A 237 38.27 33.36 -4.34
N GLN A 238 39.53 33.39 -3.90
CA GLN A 238 40.11 32.50 -2.89
C GLN A 238 39.98 33.15 -1.51
N ARG A 239 38.78 33.08 -0.92
CA ARG A 239 38.61 33.51 0.47
C ARG A 239 38.71 32.28 1.39
N PRO A 240 39.59 32.31 2.40
CA PRO A 240 39.56 31.29 3.43
C PRO A 240 38.23 31.33 4.18
N TYR A 241 37.81 30.18 4.67
CA TYR A 241 36.60 30.05 5.47
C TYR A 241 36.86 29.07 6.62
N GLN A 242 36.08 29.20 7.70
CA GLN A 242 36.12 28.26 8.82
C GLN A 242 35.28 27.03 8.45
N GLY A 243 35.91 25.87 8.34
CA GLY A 243 35.25 24.59 8.11
C GLY A 243 35.22 23.78 9.40
N GLN A 244 34.05 23.29 9.78
CA GLN A 244 33.89 22.37 10.91
C GLN A 244 33.84 20.94 10.36
N TYR A 245 34.72 20.08 10.87
CA TYR A 245 34.73 18.67 10.50
C TYR A 245 33.52 17.93 11.08
N MET A 246 33.06 16.90 10.37
CA MET A 246 32.07 15.95 10.82
C MET A 246 32.39 14.59 10.23
N SER A 247 32.47 13.57 11.08
CA SER A 247 32.74 12.20 10.67
C SER A 247 31.64 11.64 9.76
N ALA A 248 31.99 10.64 8.96
CA ALA A 248 31.04 10.02 8.02
C ALA A 248 29.83 9.40 8.75
N ALA A 249 30.07 8.68 9.86
CA ALA A 249 29.02 8.08 10.67
C ALA A 249 28.07 9.13 11.26
N ARG A 250 28.61 10.23 11.81
CA ARG A 250 27.78 11.31 12.36
C ARG A 250 26.93 11.98 11.29
N HIS A 251 27.47 12.21 10.09
CA HIS A 251 26.68 12.74 8.98
C HIS A 251 25.48 11.85 8.64
N VAL A 252 25.71 10.54 8.55
CA VAL A 252 24.69 9.54 8.25
C VAL A 252 23.62 9.53 9.34
N LEU A 253 24.02 9.38 10.60
CA LEU A 253 23.09 9.33 11.74
C LEU A 253 22.27 10.61 11.90
N ARG A 254 22.90 11.79 11.76
CA ARG A 254 22.20 13.08 11.80
C ARG A 254 21.21 13.22 10.65
N THR A 255 21.56 12.75 9.46
CA THR A 255 20.64 12.73 8.32
C THR A 255 19.44 11.83 8.60
N LEU A 256 19.63 10.69 9.26
CA LEU A 256 18.56 9.78 9.67
C LEU A 256 17.70 10.31 10.82
N SER A 257 18.20 11.19 11.69
CA SER A 257 17.40 11.73 12.80
C SER A 257 16.69 13.05 12.46
N GLU A 258 17.36 13.95 11.75
CA GLU A 258 16.92 15.36 11.61
C GLU A 258 16.35 15.71 10.22
N SER A 259 16.70 14.95 9.18
CA SER A 259 16.30 15.31 7.81
C SER A 259 14.82 15.08 7.57
N LYS A 260 14.13 16.11 7.06
CA LYS A 260 12.76 16.00 6.54
C LYS A 260 12.69 15.44 5.12
N SER A 261 13.84 15.26 4.45
CA SER A 261 13.90 14.75 3.08
C SER A 261 13.95 13.23 3.07
N ALA A 262 12.88 12.60 2.57
CA ALA A 262 12.79 11.14 2.42
C ALA A 262 13.93 10.58 1.55
N SER A 263 14.29 11.25 0.45
CA SER A 263 15.38 10.80 -0.42
C SER A 263 16.75 10.87 0.26
N ALA A 264 16.99 11.89 1.10
CA ALA A 264 18.22 12.00 1.87
C ALA A 264 18.31 10.91 2.95
N ARG A 265 17.21 10.65 3.66
CA ARG A 265 17.13 9.55 4.65
C ARG A 265 17.36 8.18 3.98
N ARG A 266 16.72 7.91 2.84
CA ARG A 266 16.87 6.66 2.07
C ARG A 266 18.33 6.44 1.67
N ARG A 267 18.98 7.48 1.16
CA ARG A 267 20.42 7.42 0.85
C ARG A 267 21.24 7.10 2.09
N ALA A 268 20.96 7.73 3.23
CA ALA A 268 21.68 7.50 4.47
C ALA A 268 21.51 6.05 4.99
N LEU A 269 20.33 5.45 4.82
CA LEU A 269 20.07 4.05 5.21
C LEU A 269 20.96 3.04 4.48
N GLN A 270 21.45 3.35 3.28
CA GLN A 270 22.34 2.45 2.52
C GLN A 270 23.71 2.26 3.20
N PHE A 271 24.05 3.13 4.16
CA PHE A 271 25.35 3.19 4.81
C PHE A 271 25.34 2.68 6.25
N VAL A 272 24.21 2.15 6.71
CA VAL A 272 24.03 1.60 8.06
C VAL A 272 23.57 0.16 7.99
N GLU A 273 23.96 -0.60 8.99
CA GLU A 273 23.37 -1.90 9.31
C GLU A 273 22.33 -1.69 10.40
N THR A 274 21.17 -2.32 10.24
CA THR A 274 20.14 -2.31 11.27
C THR A 274 20.39 -3.50 12.18
N VAL A 275 20.80 -3.22 13.42
CA VAL A 275 21.15 -4.26 14.40
C VAL A 275 20.21 -4.21 15.60
N PRO A 276 19.95 -5.35 16.27
CA PRO A 276 19.23 -5.35 17.54
C PRO A 276 19.88 -4.38 18.51
N CYS A 277 19.07 -3.58 19.20
CA CYS A 277 19.56 -2.58 20.14
C CYS A 277 20.41 -3.27 21.23
N PRO A 278 21.65 -2.83 21.49
CA PRO A 278 22.54 -3.51 22.44
C PRO A 278 22.02 -3.42 23.88
N SER A 279 21.24 -2.38 24.22
CA SER A 279 20.77 -2.14 25.58
C SER A 279 19.54 -2.95 25.96
N CYS A 280 18.63 -3.19 25.02
CA CYS A 280 17.40 -3.97 25.26
C CYS A 280 17.40 -5.29 24.49
N HIS A 281 18.43 -5.60 23.71
CA HIS A 281 18.54 -6.78 22.85
C HIS A 281 17.31 -7.00 21.95
N GLY A 282 16.74 -5.92 21.41
CA GLY A 282 15.52 -6.02 20.60
C GLY A 282 14.20 -5.90 21.36
N ARG A 283 14.20 -5.92 22.71
CA ARG A 283 12.99 -6.01 23.54
C ARG A 283 12.23 -4.69 23.73
N ARG A 284 12.75 -3.58 23.19
CA ARG A 284 12.12 -2.24 23.08
C ARG A 284 11.80 -1.50 24.38
N LEU A 285 11.75 -2.19 25.52
CA LEU A 285 11.38 -1.64 26.81
C LEU A 285 12.57 -1.45 27.75
N ARG A 286 12.34 -0.72 28.84
CA ARG A 286 13.27 -0.64 29.96
C ARG A 286 13.32 -1.95 30.76
N PRO A 287 14.46 -2.28 31.39
CA PRO A 287 14.61 -3.50 32.19
C PRO A 287 13.58 -3.67 33.30
N GLU A 288 13.15 -2.58 33.94
CA GLU A 288 12.19 -2.61 35.05
C GLU A 288 10.82 -3.14 34.60
N ALA A 289 10.36 -2.72 33.42
CA ALA A 289 9.10 -3.21 32.84
C ALA A 289 9.22 -4.68 32.40
N LEU A 290 10.39 -5.08 31.88
CA LEU A 290 10.68 -6.45 31.45
C LEU A 290 10.82 -7.44 32.62
N ALA A 291 11.02 -6.95 33.84
CA ALA A 291 11.14 -7.76 35.04
C ALA A 291 9.77 -8.15 35.64
N VAL A 292 8.69 -7.47 35.25
CA VAL A 292 7.33 -7.79 35.69
C VAL A 292 6.75 -8.87 34.79
N THR A 293 6.10 -9.88 35.39
CA THR A 293 5.58 -11.04 34.66
C THR A 293 4.10 -11.27 34.91
N VAL A 294 3.40 -11.81 33.92
CA VAL A 294 2.04 -12.37 34.03
C VAL A 294 2.08 -13.78 33.47
N ALA A 295 1.53 -14.75 34.20
CA ALA A 295 1.69 -16.18 33.92
C ALA A 295 3.17 -16.60 33.73
N GLY A 296 4.08 -16.00 34.51
CA GLY A 296 5.51 -16.28 34.45
C GLY A 296 6.25 -15.70 33.23
N LEU A 297 5.56 -14.96 32.36
CA LEU A 297 6.15 -14.40 31.13
C LEU A 297 6.22 -12.87 31.18
N PRO A 298 7.30 -12.24 30.69
CA PRO A 298 7.42 -10.80 30.58
C PRO A 298 6.56 -10.26 29.43
N VAL A 299 6.28 -8.96 29.45
CA VAL A 299 5.34 -8.32 28.53
C VAL A 299 5.74 -8.43 27.05
N ASP A 300 7.04 -8.45 26.73
CA ASP A 300 7.54 -8.57 25.36
C ASP A 300 7.33 -9.99 24.80
N ALA A 301 7.38 -11.02 25.64
CA ALA A 301 7.06 -12.38 25.22
C ALA A 301 5.61 -12.45 24.74
N TRP A 302 4.68 -11.89 25.52
CA TRP A 302 3.26 -11.77 25.14
C TRP A 302 3.06 -11.02 23.84
N TRP A 303 3.90 -10.03 23.52
CA TRP A 303 3.76 -9.26 22.29
C TRP A 303 4.21 -10.01 21.05
N SER A 304 5.29 -10.79 21.18
CA SER A 304 5.94 -11.48 20.08
C SER A 304 5.25 -12.78 19.65
N MET A 305 4.44 -13.38 20.54
CA MET A 305 3.72 -14.62 20.22
C MET A 305 2.47 -14.37 19.36
N PRO A 306 1.97 -15.41 18.65
CA PRO A 306 0.72 -15.32 17.92
C PRO A 306 -0.47 -14.98 18.84
N LEU A 307 -1.45 -14.22 18.33
CA LEU A 307 -2.67 -13.85 19.05
C LEU A 307 -3.46 -15.09 19.54
N SER A 308 -3.36 -16.23 18.84
CA SER A 308 -3.93 -17.50 19.30
C SER A 308 -3.32 -17.94 20.63
N SER A 309 -1.99 -17.84 20.77
CA SER A 309 -1.26 -18.17 22.00
C SER A 309 -1.55 -17.14 23.10
N VAL A 310 -1.66 -15.85 22.75
CA VAL A 310 -2.08 -14.81 23.70
C VAL A 310 -3.46 -15.13 24.27
N ARG A 311 -4.42 -15.54 23.45
CA ARG A 311 -5.76 -15.93 23.90
C ARG A 311 -5.72 -17.08 24.89
N ASP A 312 -4.91 -18.10 24.61
CA ASP A 312 -4.80 -19.26 25.49
C ASP A 312 -4.18 -18.87 26.85
N LEU A 313 -3.21 -17.95 26.86
CA LEU A 313 -2.68 -17.36 28.10
C LEU A 313 -3.71 -16.49 28.84
N VAL A 314 -4.53 -15.70 28.13
CA VAL A 314 -5.62 -14.93 28.75
C VAL A 314 -6.63 -15.86 29.42
N ARG A 315 -6.94 -17.01 28.80
CA ARG A 315 -7.81 -18.04 29.39
C ARG A 315 -7.21 -18.65 30.65
N GLN A 316 -5.90 -18.92 30.65
CA GLN A 316 -5.19 -19.38 31.83
C GLN A 316 -5.28 -18.33 32.96
N VAL A 317 -4.92 -17.07 32.67
CA VAL A 317 -4.98 -15.97 33.65
C VAL A 317 -6.39 -15.81 34.21
N ARG A 318 -7.42 -15.93 33.36
CA ARG A 318 -8.81 -15.89 33.79
C ARG A 318 -9.18 -17.04 34.74
N GLY A 319 -8.67 -18.25 34.48
CA GLY A 319 -8.93 -19.42 35.31
C GLY A 319 -8.21 -19.39 36.66
N GLU A 320 -7.07 -18.71 36.73
CA GLU A 320 -6.26 -18.54 37.95
C GLU A 320 -6.66 -17.30 38.77
N ALA A 321 -7.43 -16.37 38.18
CA ALA A 321 -7.82 -15.13 38.84
C ALA A 321 -8.82 -15.37 39.99
N GLU A 322 -8.53 -14.81 41.16
CA GLU A 322 -9.43 -14.83 42.31
C GLU A 322 -10.55 -13.78 42.17
N GLU A 323 -11.68 -14.04 42.83
CA GLU A 323 -12.85 -13.16 42.80
C GLU A 323 -12.52 -11.80 43.44
N GLY A 324 -12.60 -10.73 42.65
CA GLY A 324 -12.23 -9.36 43.06
C GLY A 324 -10.85 -8.88 42.56
N ASP A 325 -10.05 -9.73 41.92
CA ASP A 325 -8.82 -9.31 41.24
C ASP A 325 -9.12 -8.49 39.97
N VAL A 326 -8.26 -7.54 39.64
CA VAL A 326 -8.29 -6.77 38.39
C VAL A 326 -8.18 -7.72 37.19
N ALA A 327 -7.43 -8.81 37.30
CA ALA A 327 -7.35 -9.84 36.25
C ALA A 327 -8.72 -10.44 35.91
N ALA A 328 -9.59 -10.67 36.90
CA ALA A 328 -10.93 -11.20 36.70
C ALA A 328 -11.85 -10.24 35.92
N ALA A 329 -11.58 -8.93 35.98
CA ALA A 329 -12.30 -7.92 35.21
C ALA A 329 -11.73 -7.73 33.79
N LEU A 330 -10.41 -7.79 33.62
CA LEU A 330 -9.75 -7.49 32.34
C LEU A 330 -9.70 -8.70 31.40
N ALA A 331 -9.48 -9.91 31.92
CA ALA A 331 -9.28 -11.11 31.10
C ALA A 331 -10.51 -11.48 30.25
N PRO A 332 -11.78 -11.40 30.73
CA PRO A 332 -12.94 -11.68 29.89
C PRO A 332 -13.09 -10.72 28.70
N ASP A 333 -12.80 -9.43 28.88
CA ASP A 333 -12.85 -8.46 27.78
C ASP A 333 -11.73 -8.73 26.76
N LEU A 334 -10.50 -9.00 27.23
CA LEU A 334 -9.37 -9.38 26.37
C LEU A 334 -9.67 -10.64 25.55
N GLU A 335 -10.16 -11.70 26.21
CA GLU A 335 -10.50 -12.97 25.56
C GLU A 335 -11.53 -12.74 24.46
N ALA A 336 -12.60 -12.02 24.78
CA ALA A 336 -13.69 -11.83 23.84
C ALA A 336 -13.31 -10.91 22.66
N ARG A 337 -12.33 -10.00 22.82
CA ARG A 337 -11.73 -9.26 21.68
C ARG A 337 -10.82 -10.15 20.83
N LEU A 338 -10.04 -11.02 21.47
CA LEU A 338 -9.17 -11.97 20.78
C LEU A 338 -9.97 -13.00 19.99
N ASP A 339 -11.10 -13.48 20.51
CA ASP A 339 -11.97 -14.43 19.80
C ASP A 339 -12.48 -13.87 18.47
N VAL A 340 -12.89 -12.60 18.41
CA VAL A 340 -13.27 -11.93 17.15
C VAL A 340 -12.09 -11.91 16.15
N LEU A 341 -10.87 -11.69 16.62
CA LEU A 341 -9.67 -11.73 15.78
C LEU A 341 -9.39 -13.16 15.28
N MET A 342 -9.66 -14.19 16.08
CA MET A 342 -9.54 -15.58 15.65
C MET A 342 -10.56 -15.92 14.57
N GLU A 343 -11.82 -15.51 14.76
CA GLU A 343 -12.89 -15.72 13.79
C GLU A 343 -12.55 -15.09 12.43
N LEU A 344 -11.92 -13.90 12.43
CA LEU A 344 -11.47 -13.23 11.20
C LEU A 344 -10.17 -13.81 10.59
N GLY A 345 -9.66 -14.91 11.15
CA GLY A 345 -8.47 -15.60 10.67
C GLY A 345 -7.16 -14.86 10.98
N LEU A 346 -7.16 -13.92 11.93
CA LEU A 346 -5.99 -13.08 12.26
C LEU A 346 -5.13 -13.65 13.40
N GLY A 347 -5.41 -14.89 13.83
CA GLY A 347 -4.76 -15.49 15.00
C GLY A 347 -3.25 -15.69 14.90
N TYR A 348 -2.72 -15.71 13.67
CA TYR A 348 -1.30 -15.86 13.40
C TYR A 348 -0.50 -14.56 13.56
N LEU A 349 -1.17 -13.42 13.69
CA LEU A 349 -0.49 -12.14 13.91
C LEU A 349 0.08 -12.07 15.33
N SER A 350 1.13 -11.29 15.53
CA SER A 350 1.63 -10.92 16.87
C SER A 350 1.22 -9.49 17.20
N LEU A 351 1.14 -9.13 18.48
CA LEU A 351 0.74 -7.78 18.90
C LEU A 351 1.79 -6.72 18.51
N ASP A 352 3.06 -7.08 18.44
CA ASP A 352 4.14 -6.19 18.04
C ASP A 352 4.36 -6.09 16.53
N ARG A 353 3.62 -6.86 15.71
CA ARG A 353 3.71 -6.77 14.25
C ARG A 353 3.35 -5.36 13.79
N GLN A 354 4.26 -4.73 13.05
CA GLN A 354 4.14 -3.33 12.65
C GLN A 354 3.14 -3.16 11.52
N THR A 355 2.29 -2.14 11.61
CA THR A 355 1.20 -1.87 10.67
C THR A 355 1.64 -1.74 9.20
N PRO A 356 2.82 -1.15 8.87
CA PRO A 356 3.32 -1.11 7.49
C PRO A 356 3.58 -2.49 6.85
N THR A 357 3.83 -3.52 7.67
CA THR A 357 4.10 -4.90 7.22
C THR A 357 2.83 -5.74 7.04
N LEU A 358 1.67 -5.15 7.32
CA LEU A 358 0.39 -5.81 7.12
C LEU A 358 -0.08 -5.60 5.68
N SER A 359 -0.67 -6.63 5.10
CA SER A 359 -1.50 -6.51 3.91
C SER A 359 -2.68 -5.57 4.17
N SER A 360 -3.25 -5.02 3.09
CA SER A 360 -4.49 -4.22 3.16
C SER A 360 -5.62 -5.01 3.82
N GLY A 361 -5.81 -6.27 3.44
CA GLY A 361 -6.83 -7.15 4.00
C GLY A 361 -6.61 -7.52 5.47
N GLU A 362 -5.37 -7.71 5.93
CA GLU A 362 -5.07 -7.88 7.38
C GLU A 362 -5.44 -6.61 8.16
N LEU A 363 -4.98 -5.44 7.72
CA LEU A 363 -5.25 -4.17 8.39
C LEU A 363 -6.75 -3.84 8.43
N GLN A 364 -7.46 -4.11 7.35
CA GLN A 364 -8.89 -3.88 7.27
C GLN A 364 -9.68 -4.77 8.21
N ARG A 365 -9.39 -6.08 8.24
CA ARG A 365 -10.01 -7.01 9.19
C ARG A 365 -9.68 -6.65 10.64
N LEU A 366 -8.46 -6.19 10.93
CA LEU A 366 -8.10 -5.69 12.27
C LEU A 366 -8.96 -4.48 12.65
N ARG A 367 -9.13 -3.50 11.75
CA ARG A 367 -9.99 -2.33 11.99
C ARG A 367 -11.43 -2.73 12.21
N LEU A 368 -11.95 -3.67 11.40
CA LEU A 368 -13.30 -4.20 11.51
C LEU A 368 -13.54 -4.90 12.86
N ALA A 369 -12.59 -5.75 13.29
CA ALA A 369 -12.62 -6.41 14.59
C ALA A 369 -12.72 -5.39 15.74
N THR A 370 -11.95 -4.30 15.65
CA THR A 370 -12.01 -3.21 16.64
C THR A 370 -13.40 -2.56 16.69
N GLN A 371 -14.09 -2.43 15.54
CA GLN A 371 -15.40 -1.79 15.50
C GLN A 371 -16.49 -2.62 16.20
N LEU A 372 -16.49 -3.95 16.05
CA LEU A 372 -17.43 -4.84 16.74
C LEU A 372 -17.42 -4.68 18.27
N ARG A 373 -16.32 -4.17 18.84
CA ARG A 373 -16.15 -4.03 20.29
C ARG A 373 -16.05 -2.58 20.74
N SER A 374 -16.36 -1.64 19.85
CA SER A 374 -16.41 -0.21 20.15
C SER A 374 -17.66 0.20 20.94
N GLY A 375 -18.72 -0.61 20.90
CA GLY A 375 -20.00 -0.30 21.54
C GLY A 375 -20.82 0.76 20.80
N LEU A 376 -20.50 1.04 19.52
CA LEU A 376 -21.26 1.96 18.70
C LEU A 376 -22.62 1.36 18.31
N PHE A 377 -23.65 2.21 18.34
CA PHE A 377 -25.04 1.87 18.05
C PHE A 377 -25.65 2.96 17.17
N GLY A 378 -26.49 2.59 16.19
CA GLY A 378 -27.20 3.54 15.33
C GLY A 378 -26.29 4.31 14.37
N VAL A 379 -25.14 3.75 14.00
CA VAL A 379 -24.20 4.34 13.03
C VAL A 379 -24.29 3.64 11.67
N VAL A 380 -23.78 4.31 10.62
CA VAL A 380 -23.53 3.68 9.31
C VAL A 380 -22.04 3.36 9.18
N TYR A 381 -21.69 2.09 9.08
CA TYR A 381 -20.36 1.68 8.67
C TYR A 381 -20.26 1.76 7.15
N VAL A 382 -19.32 2.56 6.64
CA VAL A 382 -19.04 2.66 5.20
C VAL A 382 -17.72 1.95 4.91
N LEU A 383 -17.76 0.81 4.23
CA LEU A 383 -16.61 -0.06 4.00
C LEU A 383 -16.19 -0.05 2.53
N ASP A 384 -14.89 -0.08 2.31
CA ASP A 384 -14.27 -0.09 0.99
C ASP A 384 -13.73 -1.50 0.72
N GLU A 385 -14.43 -2.30 -0.07
CA GLU A 385 -14.03 -3.65 -0.50
C GLU A 385 -13.46 -4.53 0.65
N PRO A 386 -14.26 -4.81 1.70
CA PRO A 386 -13.80 -5.57 2.86
C PRO A 386 -13.34 -7.00 2.56
N SER A 387 -13.74 -7.58 1.43
CA SER A 387 -13.32 -8.91 0.99
C SER A 387 -12.11 -8.93 0.06
N ALA A 388 -11.54 -7.77 -0.30
CA ALA A 388 -10.43 -7.69 -1.24
C ALA A 388 -9.19 -8.44 -0.72
N GLY A 389 -8.55 -9.24 -1.57
CA GLY A 389 -7.41 -10.08 -1.21
C GLY A 389 -7.71 -11.21 -0.21
N LEU A 390 -9.00 -11.47 0.10
CA LEU A 390 -9.39 -12.61 0.94
C LEU A 390 -9.58 -13.87 0.10
N HIS A 391 -8.94 -14.94 0.57
CA HIS A 391 -9.20 -16.29 0.10
C HIS A 391 -10.69 -16.64 0.34
N PRO A 392 -11.35 -17.39 -0.57
CA PRO A 392 -12.76 -17.76 -0.41
C PRO A 392 -13.12 -18.35 0.97
N ALA A 393 -12.24 -19.19 1.52
CA ALA A 393 -12.39 -19.76 2.86
C ALA A 393 -12.47 -18.72 4.00
N ASP A 394 -11.92 -17.52 3.79
CA ASP A 394 -11.88 -16.43 4.77
C ASP A 394 -12.98 -15.37 4.53
N ARG A 395 -13.82 -15.53 3.49
CA ARG A 395 -14.95 -14.63 3.20
C ARG A 395 -16.17 -14.89 4.08
N GLU A 396 -16.45 -16.14 4.42
CA GLU A 396 -17.58 -16.51 5.28
C GLU A 396 -17.51 -15.86 6.68
N PRO A 397 -16.35 -15.89 7.36
CA PRO A 397 -16.23 -15.23 8.66
C PRO A 397 -16.38 -13.70 8.56
N LEU A 398 -15.91 -13.08 7.47
CA LEU A 398 -16.12 -11.65 7.24
C LEU A 398 -17.62 -11.32 7.20
N LEU A 399 -18.40 -12.06 6.43
CA LEU A 399 -19.85 -11.85 6.32
C LEU A 399 -20.56 -12.05 7.65
N THR A 400 -20.14 -13.05 8.43
CA THR A 400 -20.63 -13.27 9.80
C THR A 400 -20.40 -12.03 10.67
N VAL A 401 -19.22 -11.41 10.57
CA VAL A 401 -18.89 -10.17 11.29
C VAL A 401 -19.73 -8.99 10.83
N LEU A 402 -19.92 -8.81 9.51
CA LEU A 402 -20.78 -7.74 8.99
C LEU A 402 -22.22 -7.87 9.48
N ASN A 403 -22.76 -9.10 9.48
CA ASN A 403 -24.11 -9.37 10.00
C ASN A 403 -24.23 -9.13 11.51
N ARG A 404 -23.16 -9.33 12.28
CA ARG A 404 -23.15 -8.98 13.72
C ARG A 404 -23.21 -7.46 13.94
N LEU A 405 -22.49 -6.67 13.15
CA LEU A 405 -22.61 -5.20 13.21
C LEU A 405 -24.05 -4.74 12.97
N VAL A 406 -24.72 -5.36 11.99
CA VAL A 406 -26.14 -5.12 11.70
C VAL A 406 -27.02 -5.52 12.89
N ALA A 407 -26.83 -6.72 13.44
CA ALA A 407 -27.59 -7.23 14.57
C ALA A 407 -27.44 -6.38 15.86
N GLU A 408 -26.31 -5.68 16.01
CA GLU A 408 -26.06 -4.70 17.09
C GLU A 408 -26.77 -3.36 16.87
N GLY A 409 -27.58 -3.21 15.81
CA GLY A 409 -28.36 -2.01 15.52
C GLY A 409 -27.60 -0.95 14.71
N ASN A 410 -26.69 -1.38 13.84
CA ASN A 410 -25.97 -0.52 12.92
C ASN A 410 -26.38 -0.80 11.47
N SER A 411 -26.10 0.14 10.57
CA SER A 411 -26.24 -0.07 9.11
C SER A 411 -24.87 -0.31 8.49
N VAL A 412 -24.79 -1.20 7.51
CA VAL A 412 -23.53 -1.51 6.82
C VAL A 412 -23.68 -1.18 5.34
N LEU A 413 -22.87 -0.24 4.84
CA LEU A 413 -22.79 0.14 3.44
C LEU A 413 -21.39 -0.25 2.91
N ALA A 414 -21.30 -1.34 2.15
CA ALA A 414 -20.03 -1.84 1.63
C ALA A 414 -19.93 -1.61 0.12
N VAL A 415 -18.87 -0.97 -0.35
CA VAL A 415 -18.49 -1.01 -1.78
C VAL A 415 -17.84 -2.37 -2.02
N GLU A 416 -18.36 -3.16 -2.95
CA GLU A 416 -17.88 -4.52 -3.17
C GLU A 416 -17.88 -4.95 -4.63
N HIS A 417 -16.99 -5.90 -4.90
CA HIS A 417 -16.78 -6.55 -6.19
C HIS A 417 -16.90 -8.07 -6.11
N SER A 418 -16.88 -8.64 -4.90
CA SER A 418 -17.08 -10.07 -4.70
C SER A 418 -18.55 -10.47 -4.93
N VAL A 419 -18.76 -11.35 -5.91
CA VAL A 419 -20.07 -11.94 -6.21
C VAL A 419 -20.65 -12.66 -5.00
N ASP A 420 -19.81 -13.34 -4.21
CA ASP A 420 -20.24 -14.07 -3.00
C ASP A 420 -20.82 -13.13 -1.94
N VAL A 421 -20.23 -11.94 -1.79
CA VAL A 421 -20.69 -10.91 -0.86
C VAL A 421 -21.97 -10.25 -1.38
N MET A 422 -22.01 -9.91 -2.68
CA MET A 422 -23.20 -9.34 -3.31
C MET A 422 -24.42 -10.25 -3.16
N ARG A 423 -24.26 -11.56 -3.39
CA ARG A 423 -25.34 -12.55 -3.28
C ARG A 423 -25.92 -12.70 -1.87
N ARG A 424 -25.20 -12.23 -0.86
CA ARG A 424 -25.60 -12.31 0.56
C ARG A 424 -26.02 -10.96 1.14
N ALA A 425 -25.97 -9.89 0.35
CA ALA A 425 -26.45 -8.58 0.76
C ALA A 425 -27.98 -8.58 0.88
N ASP A 426 -28.51 -7.82 1.83
CA ASP A 426 -29.94 -7.59 1.96
C ASP A 426 -30.46 -6.64 0.87
N TRP A 427 -29.59 -5.72 0.44
CA TRP A 427 -29.88 -4.70 -0.58
C TRP A 427 -28.67 -4.44 -1.47
N LEU A 428 -28.93 -4.24 -2.76
CA LEU A 428 -27.89 -3.97 -3.76
C LEU A 428 -28.15 -2.62 -4.45
N VAL A 429 -27.11 -1.80 -4.54
CA VAL A 429 -27.09 -0.54 -5.30
C VAL A 429 -26.09 -0.70 -6.45
N ASP A 430 -26.59 -0.79 -7.68
CA ASP A 430 -25.74 -0.92 -8.87
C ASP A 430 -25.59 0.45 -9.57
N VAL A 431 -24.34 0.89 -9.73
CA VAL A 431 -24.00 2.23 -10.23
C VAL A 431 -23.26 2.13 -11.55
N GLY A 432 -23.84 2.77 -12.57
CA GLY A 432 -23.27 3.06 -13.88
C GLY A 432 -23.15 1.83 -14.78
N PRO A 433 -23.59 1.89 -16.05
CA PRO A 433 -23.32 0.80 -16.99
C PRO A 433 -21.83 0.74 -17.35
N HIS A 434 -21.12 1.87 -17.24
CA HIS A 434 -19.72 2.02 -17.60
C HIS A 434 -18.95 2.89 -16.58
N ALA A 435 -17.67 3.12 -16.85
CA ALA A 435 -16.80 3.98 -16.07
C ALA A 435 -16.83 5.44 -16.56
N GLY A 436 -16.35 6.37 -15.73
CA GLY A 436 -16.16 7.78 -16.13
C GLY A 436 -17.47 8.47 -16.47
N ASP A 437 -17.47 9.31 -17.51
CA ASP A 437 -18.62 10.11 -17.93
C ASP A 437 -19.83 9.29 -18.38
N LEU A 438 -19.60 8.03 -18.78
CA LEU A 438 -20.66 7.08 -19.14
C LEU A 438 -21.19 6.29 -17.93
N GLY A 439 -20.61 6.52 -16.75
CA GLY A 439 -21.04 5.95 -15.47
C GLY A 439 -22.01 6.85 -14.71
N GLY A 440 -21.99 6.76 -13.39
CA GLY A 440 -22.62 7.71 -12.48
C GLY A 440 -24.15 7.73 -12.46
N ARG A 441 -24.79 6.78 -13.16
CA ARG A 441 -26.25 6.56 -13.17
C ARG A 441 -26.63 5.46 -12.18
N LEU A 442 -27.80 5.56 -11.56
CA LEU A 442 -28.36 4.42 -10.81
C LEU A 442 -28.97 3.43 -11.80
N LEU A 443 -28.54 2.16 -11.74
CA LEU A 443 -29.12 1.08 -12.54
C LEU A 443 -30.13 0.26 -11.75
N HIS A 444 -29.82 0.00 -10.47
CA HIS A 444 -30.68 -0.74 -9.56
C HIS A 444 -30.48 -0.25 -8.13
N SER A 445 -31.55 -0.17 -7.35
CA SER A 445 -31.50 -0.07 -5.89
C SER A 445 -32.64 -0.91 -5.32
N GLY A 446 -32.30 -2.10 -4.82
CA GLY A 446 -33.30 -3.06 -4.40
C GLY A 446 -32.72 -4.37 -3.89
N PRO A 447 -33.58 -5.32 -3.49
CA PRO A 447 -33.17 -6.70 -3.30
C PRO A 447 -32.58 -7.30 -4.58
N ILE A 448 -31.72 -8.31 -4.44
CA ILE A 448 -30.97 -8.93 -5.55
C ILE A 448 -31.89 -9.46 -6.65
N ALA A 449 -33.07 -9.98 -6.29
CA ALA A 449 -34.03 -10.51 -7.26
C ALA A 449 -34.48 -9.46 -8.30
N GLY A 450 -34.53 -8.18 -7.93
CA GLY A 450 -34.88 -7.09 -8.84
C GLY A 450 -33.77 -6.72 -9.83
N LEU A 451 -32.53 -7.17 -9.60
CA LEU A 451 -31.39 -6.86 -10.48
C LEU A 451 -31.58 -7.40 -11.91
N ALA A 452 -32.39 -8.45 -12.08
CA ALA A 452 -32.73 -9.01 -13.38
C ALA A 452 -33.48 -8.03 -14.30
N GLU A 453 -34.13 -7.00 -13.74
CA GLU A 453 -34.83 -5.96 -14.50
C GLU A 453 -33.87 -4.90 -15.06
N ALA A 454 -32.66 -4.80 -14.52
CA ALA A 454 -31.64 -3.85 -14.93
C ALA A 454 -30.81 -4.38 -16.12
N SER A 455 -31.35 -4.32 -17.33
CA SER A 455 -30.69 -4.85 -18.54
C SER A 455 -29.36 -4.17 -18.92
N GLU A 456 -29.16 -2.92 -18.50
CA GLU A 456 -27.89 -2.18 -18.67
C GLU A 456 -26.82 -2.59 -17.62
N SER A 457 -27.16 -3.41 -16.62
CA SER A 457 -26.24 -3.81 -15.56
C SER A 457 -25.20 -4.80 -16.06
N VAL A 458 -23.94 -4.38 -16.03
CA VAL A 458 -22.78 -5.26 -16.25
C VAL A 458 -22.61 -6.25 -15.09
N THR A 459 -23.10 -5.90 -13.90
CA THR A 459 -23.02 -6.72 -12.68
C THR A 459 -24.01 -7.88 -12.70
N ALA A 460 -25.21 -7.66 -13.26
CA ALA A 460 -26.32 -8.62 -13.22
C ALA A 460 -25.97 -10.02 -13.71
N PRO A 461 -25.30 -10.21 -14.86
CA PRO A 461 -24.98 -11.56 -15.34
C PRO A 461 -24.13 -12.38 -14.36
N TYR A 462 -23.17 -11.74 -13.69
CA TYR A 462 -22.27 -12.43 -12.75
C TYR A 462 -23.01 -12.79 -11.45
N VAL A 463 -23.77 -11.84 -10.90
CA VAL A 463 -24.53 -12.07 -9.65
C VAL A 463 -25.64 -13.11 -9.86
N LEU A 464 -26.35 -13.05 -10.98
CA LEU A 464 -27.45 -13.96 -11.31
C LEU A 464 -26.98 -15.31 -11.88
N GLY A 465 -25.68 -15.47 -12.15
CA GLY A 465 -25.11 -16.71 -12.69
C GLY A 465 -25.46 -16.96 -14.16
N THR A 466 -25.74 -15.90 -14.91
CA THR A 466 -26.03 -15.94 -16.36
C THR A 466 -24.90 -15.35 -17.21
N ALA A 467 -23.77 -15.00 -16.59
CA ALA A 467 -22.56 -14.58 -17.31
C ALA A 467 -22.05 -15.73 -18.20
N PRO A 468 -21.50 -15.42 -19.39
CA PRO A 468 -20.84 -16.43 -20.21
C PRO A 468 -19.71 -17.10 -19.42
N ALA A 469 -19.61 -18.43 -19.49
CA ALA A 469 -18.45 -19.11 -18.95
C ALA A 469 -17.18 -18.64 -19.70
N PRO A 470 -16.04 -18.48 -18.99
CA PRO A 470 -14.78 -18.20 -19.65
C PRO A 470 -14.46 -19.28 -20.68
N GLU A 471 -13.79 -18.90 -21.77
CA GLU A 471 -13.38 -19.85 -22.80
C GLU A 471 -12.42 -20.90 -22.20
N ALA A 472 -12.82 -22.17 -22.23
CA ALA A 472 -12.01 -23.26 -21.72
C ALA A 472 -10.71 -23.36 -22.54
N ARG A 473 -9.57 -23.29 -21.86
CA ARG A 473 -8.24 -23.40 -22.47
C ARG A 473 -7.52 -24.62 -21.94
N GLU A 474 -6.90 -25.37 -22.84
CA GLU A 474 -5.97 -26.43 -22.43
C GLU A 474 -4.71 -25.80 -21.82
N PRO A 475 -4.26 -26.25 -20.64
CA PRO A 475 -3.03 -25.76 -20.03
C PRO A 475 -1.83 -25.88 -20.96
N ARG A 476 -1.08 -24.79 -21.14
CA ARG A 476 0.13 -24.78 -21.97
C ARG A 476 1.22 -25.66 -21.38
N VAL A 477 2.03 -26.25 -22.27
CA VAL A 477 3.22 -27.03 -21.89
C VAL A 477 4.36 -26.09 -21.49
N PRO A 478 4.95 -26.22 -20.28
CA PRO A 478 6.10 -25.44 -19.86
C PRO A 478 7.30 -25.58 -20.80
N ARG A 479 8.02 -24.49 -21.05
CA ARG A 479 9.24 -24.46 -21.89
C ARG A 479 10.53 -24.66 -21.10
N GLY A 480 10.42 -24.67 -19.77
CA GLY A 480 11.50 -24.80 -18.82
C GLY A 480 10.96 -24.59 -17.41
N GLU A 481 11.84 -24.65 -16.41
CA GLU A 481 11.49 -24.49 -15.01
C GLU A 481 12.53 -23.61 -14.32
N LEU A 482 12.08 -22.85 -13.33
CA LEU A 482 12.90 -22.07 -12.41
C LEU A 482 12.60 -22.56 -11.00
N THR A 483 13.60 -23.01 -10.26
CA THR A 483 13.41 -23.47 -8.87
C THR A 483 14.16 -22.57 -7.90
N LEU A 484 13.46 -22.15 -6.86
CA LEU A 484 14.00 -21.52 -5.66
C LEU A 484 14.19 -22.61 -4.61
N HIS A 485 15.42 -22.78 -4.12
CA HIS A 485 15.77 -23.82 -3.14
C HIS A 485 15.98 -23.21 -1.76
N ASP A 486 15.50 -23.90 -0.73
CA ASP A 486 15.67 -23.57 0.68
C ASP A 486 15.25 -22.11 0.99
N ILE A 487 14.07 -21.68 0.55
CA ILE A 487 13.56 -20.34 0.89
C ILE A 487 13.43 -20.24 2.41
N ASP A 488 14.12 -19.26 3.00
CA ASP A 488 14.13 -19.00 4.44
C ASP A 488 13.82 -17.52 4.70
N ARG A 489 12.53 -17.18 4.64
CA ARG A 489 12.04 -15.81 4.83
C ARG A 489 10.62 -15.78 5.41
N HIS A 490 10.40 -14.93 6.40
CA HIS A 490 9.13 -14.80 7.14
C HIS A 490 8.64 -16.16 7.64
N ASN A 491 7.48 -16.63 7.18
CA ASN A 491 6.93 -17.94 7.54
C ASN A 491 7.23 -19.04 6.50
N VAL A 492 7.94 -18.73 5.42
CA VAL A 492 8.42 -19.70 4.42
C VAL A 492 9.82 -20.14 4.83
N LEU A 493 9.94 -21.32 5.43
CA LEU A 493 11.18 -21.80 6.05
C LEU A 493 11.63 -23.13 5.42
N GLY A 494 12.81 -23.15 4.81
CA GLY A 494 13.39 -24.33 4.15
C GLY A 494 12.52 -24.91 3.04
N THR A 495 11.79 -24.07 2.30
CA THR A 495 10.81 -24.52 1.30
C THR A 495 11.33 -24.33 -0.12
N ASP A 496 11.24 -25.39 -0.92
CA ASP A 496 11.53 -25.36 -2.35
C ASP A 496 10.28 -25.00 -3.15
N VAL A 497 10.42 -24.12 -4.14
CA VAL A 497 9.31 -23.72 -5.02
C VAL A 497 9.77 -23.71 -6.47
N THR A 498 9.09 -24.48 -7.32
CA THR A 498 9.37 -24.57 -8.75
C THR A 498 8.31 -23.83 -9.57
N PHE A 499 8.76 -22.89 -10.40
CA PHE A 499 7.96 -22.10 -11.32
C PHE A 499 8.16 -22.58 -12.77
N PRO A 500 7.10 -23.01 -13.45
CA PRO A 500 7.18 -23.34 -14.87
C PRO A 500 7.30 -22.07 -15.72
N LEU A 501 8.15 -22.12 -16.75
CA LEU A 501 8.44 -20.99 -17.64
C LEU A 501 7.63 -21.07 -18.94
N GLY A 502 7.26 -19.90 -19.47
CA GLY A 502 6.50 -19.75 -20.71
C GLY A 502 5.01 -20.04 -20.56
N VAL A 503 4.49 -19.99 -19.33
CA VAL A 503 3.10 -20.26 -18.98
C VAL A 503 2.58 -19.23 -17.96
N LEU A 504 1.27 -19.19 -17.74
CA LEU A 504 0.60 -18.45 -16.68
C LEU A 504 0.50 -19.32 -15.42
N THR A 505 1.16 -18.90 -14.34
CA THR A 505 1.15 -19.61 -13.05
C THR A 505 0.47 -18.78 -11.97
N ALA A 506 -0.52 -19.35 -11.28
CA ALA A 506 -1.08 -18.77 -10.08
C ALA A 506 -0.40 -19.33 -8.82
N VAL A 507 -0.03 -18.45 -7.90
CA VAL A 507 0.35 -18.78 -6.52
C VAL A 507 -0.83 -18.45 -5.62
N THR A 508 -1.41 -19.46 -4.98
CA THR A 508 -2.65 -19.33 -4.21
C THR A 508 -2.52 -19.96 -2.81
N GLY A 509 -3.61 -19.93 -2.03
CA GLY A 509 -3.67 -20.36 -0.64
C GLY A 509 -4.30 -19.33 0.29
N VAL A 510 -4.56 -19.71 1.54
CA VAL A 510 -5.23 -18.85 2.55
C VAL A 510 -4.45 -17.58 2.87
N SER A 511 -5.11 -16.51 3.35
CA SER A 511 -4.41 -15.27 3.72
C SER A 511 -3.36 -15.55 4.80
N GLY A 512 -2.12 -15.06 4.60
CA GLY A 512 -1.01 -15.32 5.52
C GLY A 512 -0.25 -16.64 5.28
N SER A 513 -0.54 -17.40 4.21
CA SER A 513 0.16 -18.64 3.88
C SER A 513 1.58 -18.48 3.33
N GLY A 514 2.02 -17.27 2.97
CA GLY A 514 3.38 -17.00 2.46
C GLY A 514 3.47 -16.62 0.97
N LYS A 515 2.34 -16.43 0.26
CA LYS A 515 2.29 -16.12 -1.18
C LYS A 515 3.12 -14.90 -1.60
N SER A 516 2.88 -13.74 -0.97
CA SER A 516 3.62 -12.52 -1.27
C SER A 516 5.10 -12.65 -0.93
N THR A 517 5.45 -13.40 0.13
CA THR A 517 6.85 -13.71 0.46
C THR A 517 7.53 -14.49 -0.66
N VAL A 518 6.88 -15.52 -1.19
CA VAL A 518 7.40 -16.31 -2.32
C VAL A 518 7.58 -15.44 -3.57
N LEU A 519 6.60 -14.59 -3.91
CA LEU A 519 6.68 -13.69 -5.07
C LEU A 519 7.80 -12.64 -4.91
N GLU A 520 7.94 -12.04 -3.72
CA GLU A 520 9.02 -11.09 -3.41
C GLU A 520 10.41 -11.72 -3.53
N VAL A 521 10.58 -12.93 -2.97
CA VAL A 521 11.85 -13.67 -3.06
C VAL A 521 12.19 -13.98 -4.50
N LEU A 522 11.21 -14.42 -5.31
CA LEU A 522 11.39 -14.64 -6.74
C LEU A 522 11.84 -13.36 -7.46
N GLY A 523 11.22 -12.22 -7.15
CA GLY A 523 11.59 -10.92 -7.72
C GLY A 523 13.02 -10.50 -7.38
N GLN A 524 13.43 -10.68 -6.11
CA GLN A 524 14.79 -10.35 -5.66
C GLN A 524 15.85 -11.24 -6.30
N VAL A 525 15.58 -12.55 -6.38
CA VAL A 525 16.44 -13.52 -7.06
C VAL A 525 16.65 -13.13 -8.52
N LEU A 526 15.57 -12.84 -9.25
CA LEU A 526 15.65 -12.49 -10.67
C LEU A 526 16.36 -11.15 -10.87
N GLY A 527 16.12 -10.17 -10.00
CA GLY A 527 16.84 -8.89 -10.01
C GLY A 527 18.35 -9.07 -9.85
N ALA A 528 18.77 -9.86 -8.85
CA ALA A 528 20.18 -10.15 -8.61
C ALA A 528 20.84 -10.95 -9.75
N HIS A 529 20.10 -11.84 -10.40
CA HIS A 529 20.59 -12.59 -11.57
C HIS A 529 20.80 -11.69 -12.79
N LEU A 530 19.83 -10.83 -13.08
CA LEU A 530 19.81 -10.01 -14.30
C LEU A 530 20.72 -8.79 -14.23
N ASP A 531 20.96 -8.28 -13.03
CA ASP A 531 21.88 -7.16 -12.82
C ASP A 531 22.79 -7.39 -11.61
N PRO A 532 23.86 -8.20 -11.77
CA PRO A 532 24.79 -8.50 -10.68
C PRO A 532 25.61 -7.28 -10.20
N GLY A 533 25.59 -6.18 -10.97
CA GLY A 533 26.39 -4.97 -10.75
C GLY A 533 25.57 -3.73 -10.39
N ALA A 534 24.27 -3.68 -10.68
CA ALA A 534 23.40 -2.67 -10.13
C ALA A 534 23.32 -2.87 -8.63
N ARG A 535 23.93 -1.93 -7.91
CA ARG A 535 23.30 -1.43 -6.68
C ARG A 535 21.86 -1.17 -7.08
N THR A 536 20.90 -1.92 -6.54
CA THR A 536 19.48 -1.64 -6.69
C THR A 536 19.29 -0.14 -6.52
N GLU A 537 19.15 0.60 -7.62
CA GLU A 537 18.53 1.92 -7.59
C GLU A 537 17.06 1.58 -7.43
N PRO A 538 16.50 1.66 -6.21
CA PRO A 538 15.09 1.44 -6.05
C PRO A 538 14.41 2.58 -6.80
N GLU A 539 13.33 2.27 -7.51
CA GLU A 539 12.46 3.29 -8.08
C GLU A 539 12.19 4.39 -7.03
N ALA A 540 12.20 5.65 -7.46
CA ALA A 540 12.43 6.83 -6.63
C ALA A 540 11.43 7.05 -5.45
N GLU A 541 10.44 6.19 -5.25
CA GLU A 541 9.22 6.47 -4.49
C GLU A 541 8.84 5.41 -3.43
N GLY A 542 9.72 4.46 -3.10
CA GLY A 542 9.54 3.55 -1.95
C GLY A 542 9.57 4.27 -0.58
N ASN A 543 8.82 3.79 0.42
CA ASN A 543 8.86 4.37 1.76
C ASN A 543 10.21 4.04 2.43
N VAL A 544 10.87 5.03 3.03
CA VAL A 544 12.04 4.82 3.90
C VAL A 544 11.68 3.89 5.07
N GLU A 545 10.44 4.04 5.55
CA GLU A 545 9.85 3.24 6.63
C GLU A 545 9.59 1.77 6.26
N ASP A 546 9.34 1.45 4.98
CA ASP A 546 9.14 0.06 4.54
C ASP A 546 10.50 -0.67 4.45
N GLU A 547 11.57 0.06 4.11
CA GLU A 547 12.94 -0.45 4.08
C GLU A 547 13.54 -0.61 5.49
N GLU A 548 13.26 0.32 6.42
CA GLU A 548 13.70 0.26 7.84
C GLU A 548 13.25 -1.03 8.55
N VAL A 549 12.07 -1.58 8.23
CA VAL A 549 11.54 -2.82 8.85
C VAL A 549 12.12 -4.09 8.21
N SER A 550 12.54 -4.02 6.94
CA SER A 550 13.08 -5.17 6.20
C SER A 550 14.58 -5.41 6.39
N GLY A 551 15.26 -4.59 7.21
CA GLY A 551 16.73 -4.47 7.32
C GLY A 551 17.52 -5.73 7.69
N ILE A 552 16.88 -6.88 7.84
CA ILE A 552 17.55 -8.18 7.82
C ILE A 552 17.82 -8.52 6.35
N ARG A 553 19.05 -8.27 5.87
CA ARG A 553 19.53 -8.85 4.61
C ARG A 553 19.53 -10.38 4.74
N SER A 554 18.39 -11.01 4.46
CA SER A 554 18.31 -12.47 4.36
C SER A 554 19.16 -12.91 3.17
N ARG A 555 19.88 -14.01 3.33
CA ARG A 555 20.66 -14.62 2.24
C ARG A 555 19.68 -15.01 1.14
N LEU A 556 19.91 -14.55 -0.09
CA LEU A 556 19.10 -14.98 -1.22
C LEU A 556 19.18 -16.51 -1.37
N PRO A 557 18.05 -17.19 -1.61
CA PRO A 557 18.04 -18.64 -1.78
C PRO A 557 18.87 -19.06 -2.98
N ARG A 558 19.24 -20.35 -3.02
CA ARG A 558 19.88 -20.93 -4.21
C ARG A 558 18.85 -21.08 -5.32
N THR A 559 19.30 -20.94 -6.56
CA THR A 559 18.39 -20.88 -7.71
C THR A 559 18.91 -21.74 -8.84
N SER A 560 18.00 -22.39 -9.55
CA SER A 560 18.30 -23.17 -10.77
C SER A 560 17.29 -22.81 -11.86
N GLY A 561 17.74 -22.73 -13.12
CA GLY A 561 16.87 -22.38 -14.26
C GLY A 561 16.75 -20.89 -14.54
N SER A 562 17.37 -20.02 -13.73
CA SER A 562 17.33 -18.57 -13.91
C SER A 562 18.01 -18.09 -15.20
N GLU A 563 18.91 -18.90 -15.79
CA GLU A 563 19.58 -18.63 -17.07
C GLU A 563 18.62 -18.51 -18.27
N HIS A 564 17.39 -19.02 -18.15
CA HIS A 564 16.35 -18.89 -19.16
C HIS A 564 15.63 -17.53 -19.11
N VAL A 565 15.83 -16.75 -18.03
CA VAL A 565 15.20 -15.46 -17.80
C VAL A 565 16.12 -14.35 -18.30
N ARG A 566 15.59 -13.50 -19.19
CA ARG A 566 16.33 -12.35 -19.77
C ARG A 566 15.89 -11.01 -19.21
N ARG A 567 14.72 -10.99 -18.57
CA ARG A 567 14.13 -9.78 -18.00
C ARG A 567 13.10 -10.20 -16.95
N ALA A 568 13.04 -9.47 -15.85
CA ALA A 568 11.99 -9.59 -14.85
C ALA A 568 11.28 -8.24 -14.70
N VAL A 569 9.97 -8.28 -14.52
CA VAL A 569 9.11 -7.12 -14.33
C VAL A 569 8.21 -7.41 -13.14
N VAL A 570 8.27 -6.56 -12.11
CA VAL A 570 7.40 -6.65 -10.93
C VAL A 570 6.31 -5.59 -11.04
N VAL A 571 5.06 -6.00 -10.90
CA VAL A 571 3.90 -5.12 -10.98
C VAL A 571 3.07 -5.24 -9.69
N ASP A 572 3.34 -4.33 -8.76
CA ASP A 572 2.63 -4.24 -7.47
C ASP A 572 1.52 -3.16 -7.49
N GLN A 573 0.65 -3.20 -6.48
CA GLN A 573 -0.41 -2.20 -6.27
C GLN A 573 0.07 -0.91 -5.58
N ARG A 574 1.38 -0.72 -5.39
CA ARG A 574 1.86 0.52 -4.77
C ARG A 574 1.48 1.71 -5.66
N PRO A 575 1.13 2.87 -5.09
CA PRO A 575 0.79 4.04 -5.91
C PRO A 575 1.89 4.38 -6.92
N ILE A 576 1.52 4.78 -8.14
CA ILE A 576 2.48 5.30 -9.15
C ILE A 576 3.12 6.64 -8.75
N GLY A 577 2.63 7.22 -7.67
CA GLY A 577 3.16 8.40 -7.01
C GLY A 577 2.35 8.77 -5.79
N ARG A 578 3.01 9.43 -4.84
CA ARG A 578 2.43 9.79 -3.53
C ARG A 578 2.05 11.26 -3.40
N THR A 579 2.30 12.04 -4.45
CA THR A 579 1.96 13.47 -4.49
C THR A 579 1.14 13.76 -5.73
N PRO A 580 0.34 14.84 -5.75
CA PRO A 580 -0.43 15.23 -6.95
C PRO A 580 0.44 15.58 -8.18
N ARG A 581 1.75 15.75 -7.97
CA ARG A 581 2.71 15.96 -9.06
C ARG A 581 2.72 14.78 -10.04
N SER A 582 2.72 13.56 -9.53
CA SER A 582 2.69 12.34 -10.34
C SER A 582 1.27 12.14 -10.90
N ASN A 583 1.18 11.75 -12.17
CA ASN A 583 -0.08 11.44 -12.84
C ASN A 583 0.15 10.40 -13.96
N LEU A 584 -0.93 9.91 -14.55
CA LEU A 584 -0.91 8.91 -15.62
C LEU A 584 -0.03 9.34 -16.81
N ALA A 585 -0.15 10.58 -17.27
CA ALA A 585 0.59 11.07 -18.43
C ALA A 585 2.12 11.12 -18.21
N THR A 586 2.55 11.50 -17.01
CA THR A 586 3.99 11.55 -16.66
C THR A 586 4.56 10.18 -16.39
N TYR A 587 3.81 9.29 -15.72
CA TYR A 587 4.28 7.94 -15.39
C TYR A 587 4.52 7.08 -16.63
N THR A 588 3.57 7.11 -17.58
CA THR A 588 3.66 6.35 -18.83
C THR A 588 4.69 6.92 -19.82
N GLY A 589 5.20 8.14 -19.56
CA GLY A 589 6.08 8.87 -20.47
C GLY A 589 5.38 9.50 -21.68
N LEU A 590 4.06 9.31 -21.87
CA LEU A 590 3.33 9.85 -23.02
C LEU A 590 3.38 11.38 -23.05
N PHE A 591 3.50 12.02 -21.88
CA PHE A 591 3.53 13.48 -21.79
C PHE A 591 4.76 14.10 -22.46
N ASP A 592 5.84 13.34 -22.64
CA ASP A 592 7.02 13.80 -23.39
C ASP A 592 6.71 13.99 -24.87
N GLY A 593 5.87 13.12 -25.44
CA GLY A 593 5.35 13.28 -26.80
C GLY A 593 4.47 14.51 -26.92
N VAL A 594 3.51 14.68 -26.00
CA VAL A 594 2.60 15.83 -25.97
C VAL A 594 3.36 17.16 -25.87
N ARG A 595 4.35 17.27 -24.97
CA ARG A 595 5.14 18.50 -24.81
C ARG A 595 5.96 18.87 -26.05
N LYS A 596 6.40 17.89 -26.84
CA LYS A 596 7.09 18.13 -28.12
C LYS A 596 6.14 18.75 -29.14
N LEU A 597 4.93 18.22 -29.26
CA LEU A 597 3.90 18.76 -30.16
C LEU A 597 3.58 20.23 -29.85
N PHE A 598 3.43 20.57 -28.56
CA PHE A 598 3.20 21.97 -28.16
C PHE A 598 4.38 22.89 -28.46
N ALA A 599 5.62 22.43 -28.27
CA ALA A 599 6.82 23.21 -28.61
C ALA A 599 7.00 23.42 -30.12
N GLU A 600 6.38 22.58 -30.95
CA GLU A 600 6.44 22.68 -32.41
C GLU A 600 5.38 23.62 -33.01
N THR A 601 4.42 24.09 -32.21
CA THR A 601 3.42 25.08 -32.65
C THR A 601 4.05 26.41 -33.06
N ASP A 602 3.43 27.12 -34.01
CA ASP A 602 3.91 28.42 -34.48
C ASP A 602 3.96 29.45 -33.34
N GLU A 603 2.99 29.43 -32.43
CA GLU A 603 2.98 30.31 -31.26
C GLU A 603 4.17 30.06 -30.34
N ALA A 604 4.45 28.80 -30.02
CA ALA A 604 5.60 28.44 -29.18
C ALA A 604 6.92 28.86 -29.84
N LYS A 605 7.07 28.61 -31.15
CA LYS A 605 8.26 29.01 -31.92
C LYS A 605 8.46 30.53 -31.93
N ARG A 606 7.39 31.31 -32.15
CA ARG A 606 7.46 32.79 -32.13
C ARG A 606 7.90 33.33 -30.77
N ARG A 607 7.50 32.69 -29.66
CA ARG A 607 7.86 33.11 -28.30
C ARG A 607 9.17 32.51 -27.78
N GLY A 608 9.84 31.67 -28.57
CA GLY A 608 11.05 30.96 -28.15
C GLY A 608 10.81 29.92 -27.05
N TYR A 609 9.60 29.37 -26.98
CA TYR A 609 9.24 28.36 -25.98
C TYR A 609 9.69 26.97 -26.43
N GLY A 610 10.58 26.36 -25.65
CA GLY A 610 10.97 24.96 -25.82
C GLY A 610 10.10 23.99 -25.01
N VAL A 611 10.37 22.68 -25.14
CA VAL A 611 9.67 21.58 -24.45
C VAL A 611 9.62 21.76 -22.92
N GLY A 612 10.64 22.40 -22.33
CA GLY A 612 10.70 22.70 -20.91
C GLY A 612 9.60 23.67 -20.43
N ARG A 613 9.12 24.58 -21.28
CA ARG A 613 8.03 25.52 -20.95
C ARG A 613 6.74 24.76 -20.63
N PHE A 614 6.46 23.69 -21.37
CA PHE A 614 5.26 22.86 -21.20
C PHE A 614 5.42 21.76 -20.14
N SER A 615 6.49 21.79 -19.34
CA SER A 615 6.64 20.89 -18.19
C SER A 615 6.22 21.59 -16.91
N PHE A 616 5.26 20.99 -16.19
CA PHE A 616 4.89 21.48 -14.86
C PHE A 616 5.94 21.11 -13.78
N ASN A 617 6.89 20.22 -14.08
CA ASN A 617 7.93 19.78 -13.13
C ASN A 617 9.12 20.73 -13.00
N VAL A 618 9.28 21.69 -13.92
CA VAL A 618 10.42 22.63 -13.93
C VAL A 618 9.94 24.08 -13.96
N LYS A 619 10.79 25.00 -13.48
CA LYS A 619 10.49 26.44 -13.55
C LYS A 619 10.39 26.91 -15.00
N GLY A 620 9.50 27.88 -15.25
CA GLY A 620 9.31 28.46 -16.57
C GLY A 620 7.84 28.66 -16.89
N GLY A 621 7.14 27.60 -17.30
CA GLY A 621 5.71 27.66 -17.65
C GLY A 621 4.74 27.18 -16.57
N ARG A 622 5.24 26.54 -15.50
CA ARG A 622 4.40 26.07 -14.39
C ARG A 622 3.83 27.24 -13.56
N CYS A 623 2.75 26.96 -12.83
CA CYS A 623 2.25 27.83 -11.78
C CYS A 623 3.21 27.81 -10.59
N GLU A 624 3.67 28.98 -10.13
CA GLU A 624 4.62 29.08 -9.01
C GLU A 624 3.95 28.92 -7.63
N THR A 625 2.64 29.17 -7.50
CA THR A 625 1.90 28.97 -6.25
C THR A 625 1.89 27.51 -5.81
N CYS A 626 1.52 26.60 -6.72
CA CYS A 626 1.51 25.14 -6.46
C CYS A 626 2.77 24.43 -6.95
N GLN A 627 3.73 25.18 -7.54
CA GLN A 627 4.93 24.63 -8.17
C GLN A 627 4.63 23.48 -9.15
N GLY A 628 3.56 23.64 -9.92
CA GLY A 628 3.11 22.68 -10.95
C GLY A 628 2.32 21.48 -10.45
N GLU A 629 2.03 21.36 -9.15
CA GLU A 629 1.23 20.25 -8.62
C GLU A 629 -0.25 20.36 -9.00
N GLY A 630 -0.75 21.58 -9.21
CA GLY A 630 -2.19 21.85 -9.42
C GLY A 630 -3.00 21.84 -8.12
N PHE A 631 -2.42 21.35 -7.03
CA PHE A 631 -3.01 21.24 -5.71
C PHE A 631 -2.11 21.90 -4.66
N VAL A 632 -2.67 22.18 -3.48
CA VAL A 632 -1.95 22.65 -2.31
C VAL A 632 -2.36 21.77 -1.13
N SER A 633 -1.37 21.29 -0.37
CA SER A 633 -1.59 20.51 0.84
C SER A 633 -2.15 21.40 1.95
N VAL A 634 -3.21 20.93 2.61
CA VAL A 634 -3.81 21.56 3.78
C VAL A 634 -3.62 20.63 4.97
N GLU A 635 -2.78 21.05 5.92
CA GLU A 635 -2.67 20.35 7.20
C GLU A 635 -3.87 20.71 8.08
N LEU A 636 -4.57 19.68 8.57
CA LEU A 636 -5.69 19.83 9.49
C LEU A 636 -5.23 19.40 10.89
N LEU A 637 -5.59 20.17 11.93
CA LEU A 637 -5.12 19.96 13.30
C LEU A 637 -5.53 18.61 13.91
N PHE A 638 -6.63 18.00 13.45
CA PHE A 638 -7.25 16.81 14.04
C PHE A 638 -7.72 15.77 13.02
N LEU A 639 -7.51 16.03 11.74
CA LEU A 639 -7.91 15.16 10.63
C LEU A 639 -6.67 14.90 9.76
N PRO A 640 -6.63 13.79 9.01
CA PRO A 640 -5.59 13.59 8.02
C PRO A 640 -5.51 14.81 7.08
N GLY A 641 -4.28 15.24 6.74
CA GLY A 641 -4.09 16.32 5.77
C GLY A 641 -4.73 15.96 4.44
N THR A 642 -5.35 16.95 3.79
CA THR A 642 -6.01 16.78 2.49
C THR A 642 -5.40 17.71 1.45
N TYR A 643 -5.66 17.43 0.18
CA TYR A 643 -5.28 18.31 -0.93
C TYR A 643 -6.47 19.15 -1.34
N ARG A 644 -6.22 20.42 -1.66
CA ARG A 644 -7.19 21.30 -2.29
C ARG A 644 -6.66 21.76 -3.64
N VAL A 645 -7.55 21.94 -4.62
CA VAL A 645 -7.24 22.56 -5.91
C VAL A 645 -6.56 23.93 -5.69
N CYS A 646 -5.49 24.19 -6.43
CA CYS A 646 -4.71 25.43 -6.29
C CYS A 646 -5.57 26.67 -6.56
N PRO A 647 -5.59 27.67 -5.66
CA PRO A 647 -6.43 28.85 -5.83
C PRO A 647 -5.97 29.81 -6.95
N THR A 648 -4.74 29.65 -7.46
CA THR A 648 -4.18 30.52 -8.51
C THR A 648 -4.39 29.97 -9.91
N CYS A 649 -4.08 28.69 -10.13
CA CYS A 649 -4.22 28.07 -11.46
C CYS A 649 -5.47 27.20 -11.59
N HIS A 650 -6.26 27.05 -10.52
CA HIS A 650 -7.49 26.24 -10.51
C HIS A 650 -7.28 24.81 -11.02
N GLY A 651 -6.15 24.19 -10.67
CA GLY A 651 -5.80 22.84 -11.10
C GLY A 651 -5.06 22.77 -12.44
N ALA A 652 -4.97 23.87 -13.20
CA ALA A 652 -4.35 23.87 -14.54
C ALA A 652 -2.84 23.62 -14.53
N ARG A 653 -2.14 23.73 -13.39
CA ARG A 653 -0.69 23.52 -13.20
C ARG A 653 0.25 24.53 -13.91
N TYR A 654 -0.25 25.34 -14.84
CA TYR A 654 0.55 26.29 -15.64
C TYR A 654 0.23 27.75 -15.33
N ASN A 655 1.12 28.65 -15.75
CA ASN A 655 0.88 30.09 -15.76
C ASN A 655 0.04 30.50 -17.00
N PRO A 656 -0.65 31.65 -16.94
CA PRO A 656 -1.52 32.10 -18.03
C PRO A 656 -0.82 32.19 -19.39
N GLU A 657 0.45 32.63 -19.43
CA GLU A 657 1.17 32.84 -20.68
C GLU A 657 1.49 31.52 -21.40
N THR A 658 1.60 30.41 -20.67
CA THR A 658 1.77 29.07 -21.27
C THR A 658 0.45 28.54 -21.81
N LEU A 659 -0.68 28.90 -21.20
CA LEU A 659 -2.02 28.49 -21.62
C LEU A 659 -2.54 29.27 -22.86
N GLU A 660 -1.82 30.30 -23.31
CA GLU A 660 -2.10 30.97 -24.58
C GLU A 660 -1.72 30.12 -25.81
N VAL A 661 -0.80 29.16 -25.64
CA VAL A 661 -0.39 28.25 -26.72
C VAL A 661 -1.42 27.12 -26.85
N ARG A 662 -1.93 26.93 -28.07
CA ARG A 662 -2.91 25.89 -28.39
C ARG A 662 -2.39 24.94 -29.47
N TRP A 663 -2.66 23.66 -29.29
CA TRP A 663 -2.44 22.61 -30.29
C TRP A 663 -3.81 21.99 -30.61
N HIS A 664 -4.21 22.03 -31.89
CA HIS A 664 -5.56 21.61 -32.34
C HIS A 664 -6.71 22.28 -31.55
N GLY A 665 -6.53 23.55 -31.17
CA GLY A 665 -7.53 24.32 -30.42
C GLY A 665 -7.52 24.11 -28.91
N LEU A 666 -6.78 23.12 -28.40
CA LEU A 666 -6.66 22.77 -26.98
C LEU A 666 -5.39 23.36 -26.37
N THR A 667 -5.47 23.83 -25.13
CA THR A 667 -4.30 24.17 -24.32
C THR A 667 -3.66 22.91 -23.73
N ILE A 668 -2.43 23.05 -23.21
CA ILE A 668 -1.76 21.92 -22.54
C ILE A 668 -2.52 21.44 -21.29
N ALA A 669 -3.25 22.36 -20.63
CA ALA A 669 -4.10 22.01 -19.49
C ALA A 669 -5.38 21.28 -19.93
N ASP A 670 -5.99 21.70 -21.05
CA ASP A 670 -7.15 20.99 -21.61
C ASP A 670 -6.79 19.56 -22.00
N VAL A 671 -5.61 19.35 -22.59
CA VAL A 671 -5.10 18.01 -22.90
C VAL A 671 -4.92 17.16 -21.64
N LEU A 672 -4.40 17.74 -20.55
CA LEU A 672 -4.29 17.03 -19.26
C LEU A 672 -5.65 16.74 -18.62
N ALA A 673 -6.72 17.46 -18.99
CA ALA A 673 -8.07 17.24 -18.49
C ALA A 673 -8.83 16.17 -19.28
N LEU A 674 -8.38 15.79 -20.48
CA LEU A 674 -8.99 14.73 -21.28
C LEU A 674 -8.90 13.37 -20.56
N SER A 675 -9.96 12.59 -20.71
CA SER A 675 -9.91 11.15 -20.46
C SER A 675 -8.97 10.44 -21.44
N VAL A 676 -8.53 9.22 -21.11
CA VAL A 676 -7.71 8.40 -22.01
C VAL A 676 -8.45 8.11 -23.32
N ASP A 677 -9.77 7.86 -23.27
CA ASP A 677 -10.59 7.59 -24.48
C ASP A 677 -10.67 8.83 -25.40
N GLU A 678 -10.95 10.00 -24.84
CA GLU A 678 -10.94 11.25 -25.61
C GLU A 678 -9.57 11.56 -26.18
N ALA A 679 -8.51 11.39 -25.38
CA ALA A 679 -7.14 11.57 -25.83
C ALA A 679 -6.78 10.58 -26.95
N ALA A 680 -7.23 9.33 -26.88
CA ALA A 680 -6.99 8.34 -27.93
C ALA A 680 -7.58 8.78 -29.28
N GLY A 681 -8.75 9.44 -29.25
CA GLY A 681 -9.34 10.08 -30.43
C GLY A 681 -8.54 11.30 -30.92
N VAL A 682 -8.17 12.20 -30.00
CA VAL A 682 -7.44 13.44 -30.32
C VAL A 682 -6.03 13.17 -30.89
N PHE A 683 -5.34 12.15 -30.39
CA PHE A 683 -3.96 11.81 -30.78
C PHE A 683 -3.87 10.62 -31.74
N ALA A 684 -4.95 10.24 -32.42
CA ALA A 684 -5.01 9.03 -33.26
C ALA A 684 -3.89 8.97 -34.33
N ASP A 685 -3.56 10.12 -34.93
CA ASP A 685 -2.52 10.23 -35.98
C ASP A 685 -1.09 10.39 -35.41
N GLU A 686 -0.96 10.64 -34.11
CA GLU A 686 0.32 10.90 -33.43
C GLU A 686 0.91 9.61 -32.87
N ARG A 687 1.62 8.86 -33.72
CA ARG A 687 2.16 7.52 -33.40
C ARG A 687 2.90 7.44 -32.05
N GLY A 688 3.61 8.49 -31.66
CA GLY A 688 4.38 8.55 -30.41
C GLY A 688 3.51 8.55 -29.15
N VAL A 689 2.26 9.04 -29.24
CA VAL A 689 1.32 9.15 -28.12
C VAL A 689 0.21 8.07 -28.24
N ALA A 690 -0.28 7.82 -29.46
CA ALA A 690 -1.36 6.88 -29.75
C ALA A 690 -1.09 5.46 -29.23
N ARG A 691 0.15 4.99 -29.29
CA ARG A 691 0.53 3.65 -28.79
C ARG A 691 0.28 3.53 -27.28
N SER A 692 0.68 4.55 -26.52
CA SER A 692 0.52 4.56 -25.07
C SER A 692 -0.95 4.61 -24.68
N LEU A 693 -1.72 5.48 -25.34
CA LEU A 693 -3.16 5.63 -25.11
C LEU A 693 -3.92 4.33 -25.44
N ARG A 694 -3.64 3.70 -26.58
CA ARG A 694 -4.26 2.41 -26.95
C ARG A 694 -4.06 1.35 -25.87
N THR A 695 -2.83 1.26 -25.35
CA THR A 695 -2.52 0.25 -24.33
C THR A 695 -3.28 0.53 -23.03
N LEU A 696 -3.47 1.80 -22.67
CA LEU A 696 -4.28 2.19 -21.51
C LEU A 696 -5.76 1.86 -21.70
N VAL A 697 -6.31 2.07 -22.90
CA VAL A 697 -7.68 1.66 -23.25
C VAL A 697 -7.82 0.13 -23.16
N GLU A 698 -6.87 -0.61 -23.72
CA GLU A 698 -6.87 -2.08 -23.75
C GLU A 698 -6.81 -2.74 -22.35
N VAL A 699 -6.27 -2.05 -21.34
CA VAL A 699 -6.30 -2.50 -19.93
C VAL A 699 -7.50 -1.95 -19.14
N GLY A 700 -8.45 -1.27 -19.80
CA GLY A 700 -9.69 -0.79 -19.19
C GLY A 700 -9.55 0.52 -18.40
N LEU A 701 -8.60 1.39 -18.78
CA LEU A 701 -8.36 2.69 -18.11
C LEU A 701 -8.82 3.90 -18.94
N GLY A 702 -9.72 3.69 -19.91
CA GLY A 702 -10.24 4.73 -20.81
C GLY A 702 -10.83 5.97 -20.10
N TYR A 703 -11.42 5.76 -18.92
CA TYR A 703 -12.09 6.80 -18.14
C TYR A 703 -11.15 7.72 -17.34
N LEU A 704 -9.88 7.34 -17.15
CA LEU A 704 -8.97 8.13 -16.32
C LEU A 704 -8.55 9.42 -17.03
N GLY A 705 -8.49 10.53 -16.29
CA GLY A 705 -7.93 11.77 -16.81
C GLY A 705 -6.41 11.70 -16.95
N LEU A 706 -5.85 12.20 -18.06
CA LEU A 706 -4.39 12.16 -18.30
C LEU A 706 -3.58 12.84 -17.17
N GLY A 707 -4.10 13.95 -16.66
CA GLY A 707 -3.54 14.75 -15.58
C GLY A 707 -4.07 14.42 -14.19
N GLN A 708 -4.88 13.35 -14.05
CA GLN A 708 -5.45 12.95 -12.77
C GLN A 708 -4.34 12.64 -11.76
N PRO A 709 -4.38 13.24 -10.55
CA PRO A 709 -3.39 13.01 -9.51
C PRO A 709 -3.22 11.53 -9.15
N ALA A 710 -1.98 11.07 -9.01
CA ALA A 710 -1.68 9.71 -8.54
C ALA A 710 -2.29 9.39 -7.17
N THR A 711 -2.49 10.41 -6.32
CA THR A 711 -3.12 10.29 -4.99
C THR A 711 -4.62 10.01 -5.04
N GLU A 712 -5.26 10.20 -6.19
CA GLU A 712 -6.69 9.90 -6.39
C GLU A 712 -6.93 8.50 -6.97
N LEU A 713 -5.89 7.88 -7.53
CA LEU A 713 -5.98 6.57 -8.16
C LEU A 713 -6.13 5.44 -7.12
N SER A 714 -6.89 4.41 -7.48
CA SER A 714 -6.95 3.17 -6.71
C SER A 714 -5.66 2.34 -6.88
N GLY A 715 -5.45 1.36 -6.00
CA GLY A 715 -4.33 0.42 -6.12
C GLY A 715 -4.37 -0.36 -7.43
N GLY A 716 -5.56 -0.84 -7.82
CA GLY A 716 -5.78 -1.56 -9.09
C GLY A 716 -5.64 -0.67 -10.32
N GLU A 717 -6.00 0.62 -10.26
CA GLU A 717 -5.71 1.58 -11.33
C GLU A 717 -4.20 1.81 -11.49
N ALA A 718 -3.50 2.05 -10.38
CA ALA A 718 -2.04 2.22 -10.38
C ALA A 718 -1.33 0.98 -10.96
N GLN A 719 -1.77 -0.22 -10.58
CA GLN A 719 -1.23 -1.47 -11.09
C GLN A 719 -1.46 -1.64 -12.60
N ARG A 720 -2.68 -1.35 -13.08
CA ARG A 720 -2.99 -1.40 -14.52
C ARG A 720 -2.22 -0.37 -15.34
N ILE A 721 -1.93 0.82 -14.79
CA ILE A 721 -1.06 1.81 -15.44
C ILE A 721 0.37 1.27 -15.60
N LYS A 722 0.92 0.61 -14.57
CA LYS A 722 2.23 -0.05 -14.64
C LYS A 722 2.25 -1.15 -15.69
N LEU A 723 1.23 -2.01 -15.70
CA LEU A 723 1.07 -3.06 -16.69
C LEU A 723 0.98 -2.49 -18.11
N ALA A 724 0.19 -1.45 -18.33
CA ALA A 724 0.07 -0.76 -19.61
C ALA A 724 1.42 -0.17 -20.07
N THR A 725 2.17 0.42 -19.15
CA THR A 725 3.51 0.97 -19.44
C THR A 725 4.48 -0.12 -19.93
N GLU A 726 4.33 -1.34 -19.39
CA GLU A 726 5.15 -2.49 -19.80
C GLU A 726 4.67 -3.13 -21.10
N LEU A 727 3.36 -3.20 -21.34
CA LEU A 727 2.76 -3.66 -22.60
C LEU A 727 3.15 -2.76 -23.79
N GLN A 728 3.40 -1.47 -23.55
CA GLN A 728 3.91 -0.54 -24.56
C GLN A 728 5.34 -0.89 -25.02
N ARG A 729 6.13 -1.61 -24.23
CA ARG A 729 7.52 -1.95 -24.58
C ARG A 729 7.55 -3.12 -25.56
N THR A 730 8.58 -3.16 -26.40
CA THR A 730 8.75 -4.30 -27.32
C THR A 730 8.96 -5.57 -26.51
N GLN A 731 8.02 -6.51 -26.65
CA GLN A 731 8.04 -7.81 -25.98
C GLN A 731 9.33 -8.56 -26.33
N ARG A 732 10.10 -8.93 -25.30
CA ARG A 732 11.31 -9.75 -25.44
C ARG A 732 11.00 -11.14 -24.94
N LYS A 733 11.29 -12.16 -25.76
CA LYS A 733 11.22 -13.56 -25.31
C LYS A 733 12.05 -13.77 -24.05
N GLY A 734 11.54 -14.55 -23.10
CA GLY A 734 12.19 -14.80 -21.81
C GLY A 734 12.00 -13.69 -20.78
N THR A 735 10.93 -12.89 -20.90
CA THR A 735 10.50 -11.96 -19.85
C THR A 735 9.62 -12.70 -18.84
N VAL A 736 9.86 -12.49 -17.55
CA VAL A 736 9.03 -12.97 -16.44
C VAL A 736 8.30 -11.78 -15.81
N TYR A 737 6.97 -11.83 -15.81
CA TYR A 737 6.11 -10.86 -15.14
C TYR A 737 5.65 -11.42 -13.80
N LEU A 738 5.86 -10.65 -12.73
CA LEU A 738 5.45 -11.00 -11.37
C LEU A 738 4.38 -10.00 -10.94
N LEU A 739 3.16 -10.45 -10.68
CA LEU A 739 2.04 -9.62 -10.28
C LEU A 739 1.50 -10.06 -8.93
N ASP A 740 1.36 -9.11 -8.01
CA ASP A 740 0.78 -9.35 -6.69
C ASP A 740 -0.70 -8.95 -6.71
N GLU A 741 -1.59 -9.94 -6.59
CA GLU A 741 -3.06 -9.78 -6.55
C GLU A 741 -3.63 -8.85 -7.64
N PRO A 742 -3.40 -9.14 -8.93
CA PRO A 742 -3.80 -8.24 -10.00
C PRO A 742 -5.31 -8.06 -10.18
N THR A 743 -6.13 -8.96 -9.62
CA THR A 743 -7.60 -8.86 -9.66
C THR A 743 -8.24 -8.23 -8.42
N THR A 744 -7.47 -7.96 -7.37
CA THR A 744 -8.00 -7.37 -6.14
C THR A 744 -8.67 -6.02 -6.42
N GLY A 745 -9.94 -5.90 -6.02
CA GLY A 745 -10.75 -4.69 -6.21
C GLY A 745 -11.24 -4.45 -7.65
N LEU A 746 -11.12 -5.44 -8.54
CA LEU A 746 -11.67 -5.33 -9.89
C LEU A 746 -13.06 -5.97 -9.97
N HIS A 747 -13.93 -5.35 -10.77
CA HIS A 747 -15.19 -5.96 -11.14
C HIS A 747 -14.93 -7.21 -12.02
N PRO A 748 -15.75 -8.28 -11.96
CA PRO A 748 -15.55 -9.48 -12.78
C PRO A 748 -15.34 -9.19 -14.28
N ALA A 749 -16.11 -8.26 -14.86
CA ALA A 749 -15.90 -7.83 -16.25
C ALA A 749 -14.52 -7.19 -16.51
N ASP A 750 -13.97 -6.45 -15.54
CA ASP A 750 -12.62 -5.86 -15.64
C ASP A 750 -11.54 -6.95 -15.49
N VAL A 751 -11.82 -7.99 -14.69
CA VAL A 751 -10.95 -9.17 -14.55
C VAL A 751 -10.81 -9.91 -15.88
N GLU A 752 -11.89 -10.09 -16.64
CA GLU A 752 -11.81 -10.72 -17.97
C GLU A 752 -10.91 -9.94 -18.94
N VAL A 753 -10.99 -8.61 -18.93
CA VAL A 753 -10.13 -7.75 -19.74
C VAL A 753 -8.67 -7.94 -19.36
N LEU A 754 -8.36 -7.90 -18.07
CA LEU A 754 -7.01 -8.11 -17.56
C LEU A 754 -6.48 -9.50 -17.93
N MET A 755 -7.28 -10.55 -17.73
CA MET A 755 -6.88 -11.93 -18.06
C MET A 755 -6.57 -12.09 -19.54
N ARG A 756 -7.32 -11.44 -20.43
CA ARG A 756 -7.01 -11.41 -21.88
C ARG A 756 -5.61 -10.83 -22.15
N GLN A 757 -5.23 -9.77 -21.45
CA GLN A 757 -3.91 -9.14 -21.60
C GLN A 757 -2.79 -10.04 -21.05
N LEU A 758 -2.98 -10.66 -19.88
CA LEU A 758 -2.00 -11.58 -19.28
C LEU A 758 -1.78 -12.81 -20.16
N GLN A 759 -2.86 -13.37 -20.72
CA GLN A 759 -2.78 -14.47 -21.67
C GLN A 759 -2.04 -14.06 -22.94
N GLY A 760 -2.27 -12.85 -23.45
CA GLY A 760 -1.54 -12.31 -24.60
C GLY A 760 -0.02 -12.17 -24.37
N LEU A 761 0.40 -11.83 -23.15
CA LEU A 761 1.82 -11.84 -22.76
C LEU A 761 2.44 -13.24 -22.86
N VAL A 762 1.72 -14.25 -22.37
CA VAL A 762 2.16 -15.66 -22.41
C VAL A 762 2.20 -16.19 -23.83
N ASP A 763 1.21 -15.87 -24.66
CA ASP A 763 1.18 -16.21 -26.09
C ASP A 763 2.38 -15.58 -26.84
N GLY A 764 2.81 -14.38 -26.42
CA GLY A 764 4.04 -13.72 -26.87
C GLY A 764 5.35 -14.42 -26.45
N GLY A 765 5.27 -15.45 -25.60
CA GLY A 765 6.41 -16.24 -25.10
C GLY A 765 7.02 -15.73 -23.80
N SER A 766 6.30 -14.91 -23.05
CA SER A 766 6.65 -14.51 -21.68
C SER A 766 6.15 -15.52 -20.65
N THR A 767 6.66 -15.43 -19.43
CA THR A 767 6.13 -16.14 -18.25
C THR A 767 5.37 -15.13 -17.40
N VAL A 768 4.22 -15.51 -16.87
CA VAL A 768 3.45 -14.64 -15.97
C VAL A 768 3.19 -15.43 -14.68
N VAL A 769 3.61 -14.89 -13.55
CA VAL A 769 3.34 -15.42 -12.22
C VAL A 769 2.46 -14.43 -11.48
N VAL A 770 1.28 -14.87 -11.06
CA VAL A 770 0.32 -14.06 -10.32
C VAL A 770 0.12 -14.63 -8.93
N VAL A 771 0.11 -13.79 -7.89
CA VAL A 771 -0.48 -14.18 -6.60
C VAL A 771 -1.98 -13.92 -6.69
N GLU A 772 -2.81 -14.94 -6.48
CA GLU A 772 -4.24 -14.84 -6.73
C GLU A 772 -5.10 -15.61 -5.73
N HIS A 773 -6.30 -15.06 -5.49
CA HIS A 773 -7.32 -15.62 -4.59
C HIS A 773 -8.67 -15.80 -5.28
N ASP A 774 -8.88 -15.21 -6.45
CA ASP A 774 -10.09 -15.43 -7.24
C ASP A 774 -9.99 -16.77 -7.98
N MET A 775 -10.81 -17.74 -7.58
CA MET A 775 -10.79 -19.07 -8.19
C MET A 775 -11.22 -19.07 -9.66
N THR A 776 -11.98 -18.07 -10.12
CA THR A 776 -12.31 -17.93 -11.55
C THR A 776 -11.07 -17.60 -12.38
N VAL A 777 -10.09 -16.90 -11.79
CA VAL A 777 -8.79 -16.58 -12.39
C VAL A 777 -7.83 -17.75 -12.27
N VAL A 778 -7.75 -18.36 -11.08
CA VAL A 778 -6.88 -19.53 -10.83
C VAL A 778 -7.27 -20.69 -11.76
N ALA A 779 -8.57 -20.90 -12.00
CA ALA A 779 -9.08 -21.92 -12.93
C ALA A 779 -8.62 -21.70 -14.39
N GLN A 780 -8.31 -20.46 -14.78
CA GLN A 780 -7.83 -20.10 -16.13
C GLN A 780 -6.30 -20.14 -16.27
N CYS A 781 -5.57 -20.42 -15.19
CA CYS A 781 -4.11 -20.51 -15.22
C CYS A 781 -3.63 -21.86 -15.78
N ASP A 782 -2.46 -21.88 -16.40
CA ASP A 782 -1.87 -23.12 -16.88
C ASP A 782 -1.37 -23.99 -15.71
N ARG A 783 -0.89 -23.33 -14.65
CA ARG A 783 -0.30 -23.96 -13.46
C ARG A 783 -0.71 -23.24 -12.18
N VAL A 784 -0.83 -24.00 -11.11
CA VAL A 784 -1.20 -23.53 -9.77
C VAL A 784 -0.19 -24.06 -8.75
N ILE A 785 0.26 -23.19 -7.85
CA ILE A 785 1.08 -23.51 -6.68
C ILE A 785 0.28 -23.06 -5.46
N ASP A 786 -0.21 -24.02 -4.67
CA ASP A 786 -0.99 -23.74 -3.46
C ASP A 786 -0.09 -23.77 -2.22
N LEU A 787 -0.11 -22.69 -1.45
CA LEU A 787 0.64 -22.54 -0.20
C LEU A 787 -0.26 -22.71 1.01
N GLY A 788 0.19 -23.47 1.99
CA GLY A 788 -0.58 -23.75 3.21
C GLY A 788 0.13 -24.72 4.15
N PRO A 789 -0.62 -25.56 4.90
CA PRO A 789 -2.09 -25.69 4.90
C PRO A 789 -2.84 -24.55 5.62
N GLY A 790 -2.14 -23.72 6.39
CA GLY A 790 -2.70 -22.59 7.15
C GLY A 790 -1.98 -21.26 6.92
N ALA A 791 -2.12 -20.36 7.88
CA ALA A 791 -1.45 -19.05 7.90
C ALA A 791 -0.35 -19.00 8.98
N GLY A 792 0.60 -18.07 8.84
CA GLY A 792 1.71 -17.93 9.80
C GLY A 792 2.55 -19.20 9.88
N GLU A 793 2.83 -19.69 11.10
CA GLU A 793 3.65 -20.89 11.34
C GLU A 793 3.05 -22.18 10.74
N ALA A 794 1.74 -22.23 10.54
CA ALA A 794 1.05 -23.34 9.88
C ALA A 794 1.03 -23.20 8.35
N GLY A 795 1.58 -22.12 7.81
CA GLY A 795 1.72 -21.86 6.37
C GLY A 795 3.14 -22.14 5.88
N GLY A 796 3.48 -21.47 4.78
CA GLY A 796 4.84 -21.43 4.24
C GLY A 796 5.27 -22.67 3.45
N ARG A 797 4.41 -23.66 3.27
CA ARG A 797 4.70 -24.91 2.54
C ARG A 797 3.89 -25.01 1.27
N VAL A 798 4.46 -25.61 0.23
CA VAL A 798 3.70 -26.01 -0.96
C VAL A 798 2.88 -27.25 -0.61
N VAL A 799 1.55 -27.12 -0.57
CA VAL A 799 0.64 -28.24 -0.26
C VAL A 799 0.12 -28.94 -1.51
N ALA A 800 0.09 -28.24 -2.64
CA ALA A 800 -0.23 -28.81 -3.94
C ALA A 800 0.41 -27.96 -5.04
N ALA A 801 0.87 -28.60 -6.12
CA ALA A 801 1.34 -27.92 -7.31
C ALA A 801 1.02 -28.76 -8.54
N GLY A 802 0.55 -28.12 -9.61
CA GLY A 802 0.12 -28.82 -10.81
C GLY A 802 -0.70 -27.95 -11.74
N THR A 803 -1.48 -28.58 -12.62
CA THR A 803 -2.59 -27.94 -13.33
C THR A 803 -3.73 -27.61 -12.35
N PRO A 804 -4.65 -26.69 -12.69
CA PRO A 804 -5.81 -26.41 -11.85
C PRO A 804 -6.61 -27.68 -11.45
N TRP A 805 -6.78 -28.62 -12.39
CA TRP A 805 -7.49 -29.89 -12.15
C TRP A 805 -6.76 -30.80 -11.16
N GLU A 806 -5.43 -30.87 -11.23
CA GLU A 806 -4.62 -31.67 -10.28
C GLU A 806 -4.68 -31.07 -8.87
N VAL A 807 -4.58 -29.74 -8.76
CA VAL A 807 -4.66 -29.04 -7.46
C VAL A 807 -6.06 -29.16 -6.84
N ALA A 808 -7.12 -29.11 -7.66
CA ALA A 808 -8.51 -29.28 -7.23
C ALA A 808 -8.81 -30.67 -6.60
N GLN A 809 -7.93 -31.66 -6.79
CA GLN A 809 -8.05 -33.00 -6.22
C GLN A 809 -7.25 -33.19 -4.92
N SER A 810 -6.47 -32.19 -4.50
CA SER A 810 -5.63 -32.30 -3.31
C SER A 810 -6.47 -32.31 -2.02
N ALA A 811 -6.22 -33.30 -1.15
CA ALA A 811 -6.87 -33.40 0.16
C ALA A 811 -6.27 -32.44 1.20
N ASP A 812 -5.02 -32.03 1.03
CA ASP A 812 -4.28 -31.18 1.96
C ASP A 812 -4.45 -29.67 1.65
N SER A 813 -5.02 -29.36 0.48
CA SER A 813 -5.27 -28.00 0.02
C SER A 813 -6.61 -27.46 0.53
N ARG A 814 -6.59 -26.30 1.20
CA ARG A 814 -7.81 -25.55 1.53
C ARG A 814 -8.44 -24.86 0.31
N THR A 815 -7.67 -24.74 -0.77
CA THR A 815 -8.08 -24.10 -2.02
C THR A 815 -8.81 -25.08 -2.94
N ALA A 816 -8.49 -26.38 -2.85
CA ALA A 816 -8.96 -27.43 -3.76
C ALA A 816 -10.48 -27.45 -3.98
N ALA A 817 -11.28 -27.38 -2.90
CA ALA A 817 -12.74 -27.42 -3.00
C ALA A 817 -13.32 -26.23 -3.78
N TYR A 818 -12.80 -25.02 -3.54
CA TYR A 818 -13.24 -23.80 -4.22
C TYR A 818 -12.78 -23.78 -5.68
N LEU A 819 -11.58 -24.30 -5.95
CA LEU A 819 -11.07 -24.45 -7.31
C LEU A 819 -11.89 -25.47 -8.11
N ALA A 820 -12.29 -26.58 -7.48
CA ALA A 820 -13.16 -27.58 -8.09
C ALA A 820 -14.53 -26.99 -8.47
N GLU A 821 -15.12 -26.18 -7.60
CA GLU A 821 -16.39 -25.47 -7.88
C GLU A 821 -16.25 -24.49 -9.05
N ALA A 822 -15.18 -23.69 -9.07
CA ALA A 822 -14.91 -22.77 -10.17
C ALA A 822 -14.67 -23.47 -11.51
N LEU A 823 -13.95 -24.60 -11.50
CA LEU A 823 -13.74 -25.44 -12.69
C LEU A 823 -15.03 -26.08 -13.18
N ALA A 824 -15.89 -26.54 -12.26
CA ALA A 824 -17.20 -27.09 -12.61
C ALA A 824 -18.12 -26.03 -13.24
N ALA A 825 -18.09 -24.79 -12.75
CA ALA A 825 -18.85 -23.68 -13.33
C ALA A 825 -18.33 -23.24 -14.71
N ALA A 826 -17.07 -23.55 -15.04
CA ALA A 826 -16.47 -23.26 -16.34
C ALA A 826 -16.70 -24.37 -17.38
N LEU A 827 -17.25 -25.52 -16.99
CA LEU A 827 -17.63 -26.58 -17.93
C LEU A 827 -18.99 -26.26 -18.58
N PRO A 828 -19.13 -26.47 -19.90
CA PRO A 828 -20.34 -26.13 -20.66
C PRO A 828 -21.56 -27.00 -20.33
#